data_AF-A0AAW1MGI5-F1
#
_entry.id   AF-A0AAW1MGI5-F1
#
_cell.length_a   1.000
_cell.length_b   1.000
_cell.length_c   1.000
_cell.angle_alpha   90.00
_cell.angle_beta   90.00
_cell.angle_gamma   90.00
#
_symmetry.space_group_name_H-M   'P 1'
#
loop_
_entity.id
_entity.type
_entity.pdbx_description
1 polymer ?
#
loop_
_entity_poly.entity_id
_entity_poly.type
_entity_poly.pdbx_seq_one_letter_code
_entity_poly.pdbx_strand_id
1 'polypeptide(L)'
;MSILKNCWSGLCFPKELSMEDREQVEQEAGLLRDVRQGRKYTMRLNDGMDDEMDVCGYRKSPLKVTVTYFVIIATAGLLRLVFHWMPHWFLKATSVQCDVNRAQYLLITENYNKKHKIYHVKPLKVLTADHVNKLKSNENLLRRNEVESKTYSTLSVHFGNGTFTDIDRLMLFTCKKVTYFWHPQKREFVKLMGLDEDVSSDVLHSNTKGLTQDVQFMRRVVYGPNEIVVPESSILTLLFLEVLNPFYVFQLFSFVLWFVDNYYYYAAAILAMSMFGITMTVIQTRRNQRNLKSTVQSSDVCKVLRPIRNSGEDGSGEIVCETELISTEHLVPGDILEIPTNGCMMQCDALLLTGNCILNESMLTGESVPVTKTPFPHLPDLYYNPKEHARHTLFCGTNVIQTRYFGGEKVIAVVVRTGFSTAKGGLVRSILFEKDSYRFVALLAFIALFGFIYTVVTKILRGVSPHDIVLEALDLITIVVPPALPAAMTVGRFYAQNRLQKKQIFCISPRSINVSGSIDCVCFDKTGTLTEDGLDLLCVVPVEGKKFQKPVHNVETLPYNAFVCGLVSCHSLTVINKQISGDPLDLKMFESTKWTIEENDISDNSKFNMIFPTVFKPPKIRTKSNPNLNETDFIDDSNFEIGTIREFPFSSSLQRMGVIIRKLGGQNFEYYCKGSPEMILNFVDPNTIPHNFHDVLECYTQEGYRVIALAHRELKMSYLKVQKVQREVIEKDLKFMGLIVLENRLKTDTTPCIKILNDACIRVIMVTGDNMLTALSVARDCGIVAQGQSVIAVNCDSDCNVMPKVYFTLTTAKRSNLVNNDLSLLSNSASIASLDTIESQIVTNNVQNDVISRPQNLYNNYRFALTGKVWSVVREHYPELVPKLVTRGAVFARMSPDQKQQLIQELQNLGYYVAMCGDGANDCGALKAAHTGISLSDAESSVASPFTSKNPNITCVLNVIREVLSFEHLKMEDWYVPFNASAGAHKDDVGCYENYAIFTISSFQYIILAIVFSKGKPYRKSIFTNYGLIIAAISVTAFSVFLAFSPIEFLSEQFELVTPKDVEFRLFLIGYAFANFIISLLVEIFFVDHLVFNKLRFKFHKIEKSKRKYLVIERDMDGDSKWPILTSNYRSAASPLTSTPQIPAEIVIETEKPDPNYLLKSLLQDSDTLSGNAASDYDISNKRV
;
A
#
# COMPACT_ATOMS: atom_id res chain seq x y z
N MET A 1 -6.23 58.11 -10.62
CA MET A 1 -5.26 57.48 -9.68
C MET A 1 -5.79 57.35 -8.24
N SER A 2 -6.52 58.33 -7.67
CA SER A 2 -7.10 58.24 -6.32
C SER A 2 -8.21 57.17 -6.17
N ILE A 3 -9.00 56.95 -7.22
CA ILE A 3 -10.06 55.92 -7.26
C ILE A 3 -9.47 54.49 -7.22
N LEU A 4 -8.34 54.27 -7.90
CA LEU A 4 -7.58 53.01 -7.84
C LEU A 4 -6.93 52.78 -6.46
N LYS A 5 -6.51 53.85 -5.78
CA LYS A 5 -5.94 53.79 -4.43
C LYS A 5 -6.98 53.37 -3.38
N ASN A 6 -8.23 53.83 -3.52
CA ASN A 6 -9.33 53.43 -2.64
C ASN A 6 -9.77 51.97 -2.88
N CYS A 7 -9.79 51.48 -4.13
CA CYS A 7 -10.05 50.06 -4.41
C CYS A 7 -8.95 49.12 -3.88
N TRP A 8 -7.70 49.57 -3.80
CA TRP A 8 -6.60 48.76 -3.27
C TRP A 8 -6.51 48.76 -1.74
N SER A 9 -6.92 49.84 -1.07
CA SER A 9 -6.94 49.91 0.39
C SER A 9 -7.96 48.95 1.05
N GLY A 10 -8.95 48.46 0.31
CA GLY A 10 -9.93 47.47 0.79
C GLY A 10 -9.44 46.02 0.78
N LEU A 11 -8.21 45.75 0.33
CA LEU A 11 -7.62 44.40 0.24
C LEU A 11 -6.72 44.04 1.44
N CYS A 12 -6.45 44.97 2.36
CA CYS A 12 -5.66 44.73 3.56
C CYS A 12 -6.50 44.96 4.82
N PHE A 13 -6.68 43.90 5.62
CA PHE A 13 -7.18 43.79 7.01
C PHE A 13 -8.30 44.76 7.48
N PRO A 14 -9.46 44.27 7.94
CA PRO A 14 -10.47 45.16 8.52
C PRO A 14 -9.97 45.75 9.84
N LYS A 15 -10.11 47.08 9.99
CA LYS A 15 -9.97 47.81 11.26
C LYS A 15 -10.78 47.12 12.36
N GLU A 16 -10.16 46.96 13.52
CA GLU A 16 -10.82 46.51 14.75
C GLU A 16 -11.93 47.51 15.14
N LEU A 17 -13.18 47.04 15.17
CA LEU A 17 -14.27 47.68 15.90
C LEU A 17 -14.36 47.04 17.30
N SER A 18 -14.75 47.87 18.27
CA SER A 18 -14.90 47.58 19.70
C SER A 18 -15.74 46.33 19.99
N MET A 19 -15.35 45.61 21.05
CA MET A 19 -15.92 44.31 21.45
C MET A 19 -17.40 44.36 21.86
N GLU A 20 -17.91 45.50 22.34
CA GLU A 20 -19.26 45.58 22.92
C GLU A 20 -20.40 45.56 21.88
N ASP A 21 -20.15 46.01 20.65
CA ASP A 21 -21.18 45.99 19.59
C ASP A 21 -21.32 44.61 18.90
N ARG A 22 -20.46 43.64 19.23
CA ARG A 22 -20.49 42.28 18.65
C ARG A 22 -21.44 41.33 19.36
N GLU A 23 -21.72 41.53 20.65
CA GLU A 23 -22.49 40.55 21.41
C GLU A 23 -23.99 40.59 21.10
N GLN A 24 -24.54 41.73 20.66
CA GLN A 24 -25.98 41.85 20.39
C GLN A 24 -26.42 41.48 18.95
N VAL A 25 -25.49 41.33 18.00
CA VAL A 25 -25.80 40.89 16.62
C VAL A 25 -25.46 39.40 16.41
N GLU A 26 -24.77 38.75 17.36
CA GLU A 26 -24.24 37.38 17.23
C GLU A 26 -25.20 36.25 17.61
N GLN A 27 -26.46 36.54 18.00
CA GLN A 27 -27.44 35.51 18.35
C GLN A 27 -28.29 34.99 17.17
N GLU A 28 -28.27 35.64 16.00
CA GLU A 28 -29.06 35.18 14.86
C GLU A 28 -28.20 35.04 13.59
N ALA A 29 -28.02 33.79 13.14
CA ALA A 29 -27.41 33.35 11.89
C ALA A 29 -25.86 33.39 11.78
N GLY A 30 -25.20 32.32 12.22
CA GLY A 30 -23.80 32.03 11.86
C GLY A 30 -23.51 30.54 11.83
N LEU A 31 -23.50 29.93 10.64
CA LEU A 31 -23.34 28.48 10.45
C LEU A 31 -21.91 28.05 10.11
N LEU A 32 -20.92 28.96 10.16
CA LEU A 32 -19.49 28.63 10.10
C LEU A 32 -18.65 29.61 10.94
N ARG A 33 -18.46 29.30 12.21
CA ARG A 33 -17.37 29.89 13.01
C ARG A 33 -16.59 28.76 13.66
N ASP A 34 -15.32 28.63 13.28
CA ASP A 34 -14.37 27.91 14.10
C ASP A 34 -14.01 28.81 15.30
N VAL A 35 -14.68 28.59 16.43
CA VAL A 35 -14.48 29.34 17.67
C VAL A 35 -13.04 29.17 18.18
N ARG A 36 -12.33 28.11 17.75
CA ARG A 36 -10.98 27.78 18.25
C ARG A 36 -9.84 28.54 17.56
N GLN A 37 -10.05 29.17 16.40
CA GLN A 37 -8.95 29.79 15.62
C GLN A 37 -9.22 31.20 15.05
N GLY A 38 -10.37 31.82 15.32
CA GLY A 38 -10.66 33.19 14.87
C GLY A 38 -10.76 33.38 13.35
N ARG A 39 -10.81 32.30 12.56
CA ARG A 39 -10.97 32.34 11.09
C ARG A 39 -12.45 32.36 10.73
N LYS A 40 -12.95 33.49 10.22
CA LYS A 40 -14.33 33.62 9.72
C LYS A 40 -14.54 32.74 8.47
N TYR A 41 -15.59 31.93 8.45
CA TYR A 41 -16.08 31.15 7.28
C TYR A 41 -15.20 29.99 6.78
N THR A 42 -14.40 29.37 7.65
CA THR A 42 -13.64 28.14 7.36
C THR A 42 -14.04 27.04 8.33
N MET A 43 -14.22 25.82 7.83
CA MET A 43 -14.52 24.62 8.62
C MET A 43 -13.47 23.56 8.41
N ARG A 44 -13.06 22.87 9.47
CA ARG A 44 -12.12 21.76 9.42
C ARG A 44 -12.87 20.43 9.45
N LEU A 45 -12.51 19.50 8.57
CA LEU A 45 -13.08 18.17 8.47
C LEU A 45 -12.00 17.12 8.77
N ASN A 46 -12.42 16.03 9.41
CA ASN A 46 -11.58 14.87 9.77
C ASN A 46 -10.33 15.25 10.58
N ASP A 47 -10.50 16.05 11.64
CA ASP A 47 -9.40 16.50 12.49
C ASP A 47 -8.63 15.30 13.09
N GLY A 48 -7.31 15.30 12.98
CA GLY A 48 -6.44 14.22 13.45
C GLY A 48 -6.34 12.97 12.56
N MET A 49 -7.03 12.92 11.42
CA MET A 49 -6.90 11.82 10.43
C MET A 49 -6.02 12.22 9.23
N ASP A 50 -5.53 11.23 8.48
CA ASP A 50 -4.69 11.45 7.28
C ASP A 50 -5.39 12.29 6.18
N ASP A 51 -6.73 12.27 6.16
CA ASP A 51 -7.60 12.96 5.18
C ASP A 51 -8.11 14.33 5.70
N GLU A 52 -7.28 15.07 6.43
CA GLU A 52 -7.62 16.37 7.01
C GLU A 52 -7.88 17.44 5.92
N MET A 53 -9.06 18.09 5.97
CA MET A 53 -9.50 19.05 4.95
C MET A 53 -10.13 20.32 5.53
N ASP A 54 -9.76 21.49 5.00
CA ASP A 54 -10.40 22.77 5.28
C ASP A 54 -11.43 23.12 4.18
N VAL A 55 -12.66 23.43 4.54
CA VAL A 55 -13.75 23.76 3.61
C VAL A 55 -14.19 25.22 3.76
N CYS A 56 -14.31 25.92 2.64
CA CYS A 56 -14.76 27.31 2.54
C CYS A 56 -15.86 27.47 1.48
N GLY A 57 -16.96 28.17 1.81
CA GLY A 57 -18.07 28.46 0.90
C GLY A 57 -17.87 29.69 0.03
N TYR A 58 -18.29 29.62 -1.24
CA TYR A 58 -18.20 30.71 -2.22
C TYR A 58 -19.50 30.88 -3.01
N ARG A 59 -19.86 32.15 -3.29
CA ARG A 59 -20.96 32.54 -4.16
C ARG A 59 -20.45 33.42 -5.30
N LYS A 60 -20.93 33.19 -6.52
CA LYS A 60 -20.59 34.02 -7.68
C LYS A 60 -21.11 35.44 -7.48
N SER A 61 -20.23 36.42 -7.71
CA SER A 61 -20.61 37.83 -7.73
C SER A 61 -20.65 38.32 -9.17
N PRO A 62 -21.78 38.88 -9.66
CA PRO A 62 -21.93 39.26 -11.06
C PRO A 62 -20.89 40.32 -11.46
N LEU A 63 -20.60 41.28 -10.58
CA LEU A 63 -19.60 42.32 -10.84
C LEU A 63 -18.19 41.74 -11.02
N LYS A 64 -17.78 40.84 -10.13
CA LYS A 64 -16.49 40.14 -10.22
C LYS A 64 -16.38 39.26 -11.46
N VAL A 65 -17.46 38.56 -11.80
CA VAL A 65 -17.54 37.76 -13.03
C VAL A 65 -17.34 38.66 -14.25
N THR A 66 -18.10 39.75 -14.39
CA THR A 66 -17.98 40.66 -15.53
C THR A 66 -16.57 41.24 -15.67
N VAL A 67 -15.97 41.70 -14.57
CA VAL A 67 -14.58 42.19 -14.56
C VAL A 67 -13.60 41.09 -14.99
N THR A 68 -13.75 39.88 -14.45
CA THR A 68 -12.86 38.76 -14.79
C THR A 68 -12.97 38.39 -16.27
N TYR A 69 -14.19 38.31 -16.82
CA TYR A 69 -14.40 38.02 -18.24
C TYR A 69 -13.90 39.15 -19.14
N PHE A 70 -14.05 40.42 -18.73
CA PHE A 70 -13.46 41.54 -19.43
C PHE A 70 -11.93 41.43 -19.50
N VAL A 71 -11.26 41.10 -18.39
CA VAL A 71 -9.81 40.90 -18.38
C VAL A 71 -9.41 39.66 -19.19
N ILE A 72 -10.21 38.59 -19.19
CA ILE A 72 -9.98 37.43 -20.06
C ILE A 72 -10.01 37.84 -21.53
N ILE A 73 -10.98 38.65 -21.95
CA ILE A 73 -11.07 39.15 -23.33
C ILE A 73 -9.89 40.09 -23.64
N ALA A 74 -9.57 41.02 -22.72
CA ALA A 74 -8.46 41.95 -22.87
C ALA A 74 -7.09 41.25 -22.96
N THR A 75 -6.94 40.09 -22.32
CA THR A 75 -5.72 39.26 -22.38
C THR A 75 -5.75 38.22 -23.50
N ALA A 76 -6.69 38.31 -24.45
CA ALA A 76 -6.87 37.34 -25.53
C ALA A 76 -6.97 35.87 -25.04
N GLY A 77 -7.50 35.64 -23.84
CA GLY A 77 -7.65 34.31 -23.24
C GLY A 77 -6.47 33.80 -22.40
N LEU A 78 -5.37 34.54 -22.29
CA LEU A 78 -4.19 34.11 -21.52
C LEU A 78 -4.50 33.96 -20.02
N LEU A 79 -5.31 34.87 -19.46
CA LEU A 79 -5.78 34.75 -18.08
C LEU A 79 -6.71 33.53 -17.88
N ARG A 80 -7.47 33.14 -18.90
CA ARG A 80 -8.34 31.95 -18.85
C ARG A 80 -7.53 30.65 -18.78
N LEU A 81 -6.36 30.63 -19.43
CA LEU A 81 -5.41 29.52 -19.36
C LEU A 81 -4.81 29.36 -17.95
N VAL A 82 -4.37 30.47 -17.34
CA VAL A 82 -3.89 30.46 -15.93
C VAL A 82 -4.97 29.94 -14.98
N PHE A 83 -6.20 30.36 -15.20
CA PHE A 83 -7.36 29.88 -14.44
C PHE A 83 -7.72 28.41 -14.67
N HIS A 84 -7.33 27.82 -15.81
CA HIS A 84 -7.47 26.39 -16.05
C HIS A 84 -6.49 25.59 -15.18
N TRP A 85 -5.23 26.02 -15.09
CA TRP A 85 -4.21 25.37 -14.23
C TRP A 85 -4.44 25.62 -12.74
N MET A 86 -4.93 26.82 -12.38
CA MET A 86 -5.18 27.23 -11.01
C MET A 86 -6.68 27.53 -10.80
N PRO A 87 -7.54 26.50 -10.71
CA PRO A 87 -9.00 26.67 -10.63
C PRO A 87 -9.45 27.41 -9.37
N HIS A 88 -8.68 27.35 -8.29
CA HIS A 88 -8.97 28.10 -7.06
C HIS A 88 -8.75 29.62 -7.23
N TRP A 89 -7.85 30.06 -8.12
CA TRP A 89 -7.70 31.48 -8.45
C TRP A 89 -8.90 31.98 -9.26
N PHE A 90 -9.40 31.16 -10.19
CA PHE A 90 -10.62 31.47 -10.93
C PHE A 90 -11.82 31.64 -10.00
N LEU A 91 -11.96 30.76 -9.00
CA LEU A 91 -13.00 30.88 -7.99
C LEU A 91 -12.87 32.18 -7.19
N LYS A 92 -11.67 32.52 -6.71
CA LYS A 92 -11.42 33.76 -5.95
C LYS A 92 -11.66 35.03 -6.79
N ALA A 93 -11.34 34.98 -8.09
CA ALA A 93 -11.55 36.07 -9.03
C ALA A 93 -13.03 36.30 -9.33
N THR A 94 -13.82 35.23 -9.49
CA THR A 94 -15.24 35.30 -9.89
C THR A 94 -16.22 35.36 -8.70
N SER A 95 -15.81 34.89 -7.53
CA SER A 95 -16.69 34.64 -6.39
C SER A 95 -16.25 35.38 -5.12
N VAL A 96 -17.17 35.50 -4.17
CA VAL A 96 -16.95 36.05 -2.83
C VAL A 96 -17.20 34.95 -1.82
N GLN A 97 -16.41 34.92 -0.74
CA GLN A 97 -16.60 33.96 0.34
C GLN A 97 -17.92 34.24 1.07
N CYS A 98 -18.68 33.20 1.38
CA CYS A 98 -19.99 33.31 1.99
C CYS A 98 -20.31 32.10 2.88
N ASP A 99 -21.38 32.21 3.67
CA ASP A 99 -21.92 31.10 4.43
C ASP A 99 -22.36 29.94 3.52
N VAL A 100 -22.30 28.70 4.05
CA VAL A 100 -22.63 27.46 3.34
C VAL A 100 -24.03 27.50 2.75
N ASN A 101 -25.02 28.04 3.47
CA ASN A 101 -26.41 28.12 3.02
C ASN A 101 -26.60 28.94 1.72
N ARG A 102 -25.69 29.90 1.47
CA ARG A 102 -25.68 30.77 0.28
C ARG A 102 -24.60 30.37 -0.73
N ALA A 103 -23.78 29.37 -0.39
CA ALA A 103 -22.68 28.93 -1.22
C ALA A 103 -23.19 28.15 -2.44
N GLN A 104 -22.58 28.41 -3.59
CA GLN A 104 -22.78 27.65 -4.82
C GLN A 104 -21.59 26.73 -5.09
N TYR A 105 -20.41 27.13 -4.62
CA TYR A 105 -19.17 26.40 -4.76
C TYR A 105 -18.49 26.28 -3.40
N LEU A 106 -17.79 25.17 -3.20
CA LEU A 106 -16.93 24.92 -2.06
C LEU A 106 -15.48 24.87 -2.54
N LEU A 107 -14.59 25.55 -1.81
CA LEU A 107 -13.16 25.39 -1.90
C LEU A 107 -12.70 24.47 -0.77
N ILE A 108 -12.16 23.31 -1.14
CA ILE A 108 -11.65 22.31 -0.21
C ILE A 108 -10.13 22.36 -0.28
N THR A 109 -9.48 22.58 0.87
CA THR A 109 -8.03 22.67 1.00
C THR A 109 -7.55 21.49 1.82
N GLU A 110 -6.83 20.56 1.20
CA GLU A 110 -6.27 19.40 1.88
C GLU A 110 -4.85 19.71 2.38
N ASN A 111 -4.58 19.48 3.66
CA ASN A 111 -3.29 19.77 4.29
C ASN A 111 -2.48 18.47 4.47
N TYR A 112 -1.69 18.08 3.47
CA TYR A 112 -0.89 16.86 3.56
C TYR A 112 0.40 17.08 4.38
N ASN A 113 0.55 16.35 5.49
CA ASN A 113 1.69 16.39 6.43
C ASN A 113 2.13 17.82 6.83
N LYS A 114 1.18 18.77 6.91
CA LYS A 114 1.41 20.20 7.20
C LYS A 114 2.40 20.92 6.25
N LYS A 115 2.84 20.30 5.16
CA LYS A 115 3.85 20.84 4.22
C LYS A 115 3.28 21.22 2.85
N HIS A 116 2.20 20.57 2.41
CA HIS A 116 1.64 20.79 1.07
C HIS A 116 0.12 20.96 1.12
N LYS A 117 -0.38 22.04 0.52
CA LYS A 117 -1.81 22.33 0.36
C LYS A 117 -2.28 21.97 -1.04
N ILE A 118 -3.32 21.16 -1.16
CA ILE A 118 -4.00 20.91 -2.44
C ILE A 118 -5.36 21.59 -2.40
N TYR A 119 -5.75 22.24 -3.50
CA TYR A 119 -7.04 22.93 -3.60
C TYR A 119 -7.98 22.20 -4.56
N HIS A 120 -9.18 21.87 -4.09
CA HIS A 120 -10.26 21.30 -4.91
C HIS A 120 -11.45 22.25 -4.91
N VAL A 121 -11.89 22.66 -6.10
CA VAL A 121 -13.11 23.45 -6.28
C VAL A 121 -14.24 22.51 -6.68
N LYS A 122 -15.31 22.44 -5.88
CA LYS A 122 -16.47 21.57 -6.12
C LYS A 122 -17.79 22.35 -6.03
N PRO A 123 -18.77 22.07 -6.91
CA PRO A 123 -20.10 22.66 -6.77
C PRO A 123 -20.83 22.06 -5.57
N LEU A 124 -21.60 22.90 -4.86
CA LEU A 124 -22.54 22.44 -3.83
C LEU A 124 -23.86 22.05 -4.50
N LYS A 125 -24.26 20.78 -4.37
CA LYS A 125 -25.57 20.29 -4.83
C LYS A 125 -26.58 20.48 -3.71
N VAL A 126 -27.69 21.13 -4.00
CA VAL A 126 -28.81 21.28 -3.05
C VAL A 126 -29.98 20.46 -3.57
N LEU A 127 -30.33 19.39 -2.86
CA LEU A 127 -31.51 18.58 -3.14
C LEU A 127 -32.68 19.11 -2.32
N THR A 128 -33.81 19.29 -2.99
CA THR A 128 -35.11 19.67 -2.43
C THR A 128 -36.17 18.71 -2.94
N ALA A 129 -37.30 18.60 -2.25
CA ALA A 129 -38.42 17.74 -2.64
C ALA A 129 -38.88 17.99 -4.10
N ASP A 130 -38.90 19.24 -4.56
CA ASP A 130 -39.25 19.61 -5.94
C ASP A 130 -38.31 19.00 -7.00
N HIS A 131 -37.01 18.88 -6.69
CA HIS A 131 -36.05 18.25 -7.59
C HIS A 131 -36.30 16.75 -7.71
N VAL A 132 -36.71 16.10 -6.62
CA VAL A 132 -37.05 14.67 -6.61
C VAL A 132 -38.30 14.40 -7.46
N ASN A 133 -39.33 15.22 -7.30
CA ASN A 133 -40.57 15.09 -8.06
C ASN A 133 -40.34 15.25 -9.58
N LYS A 134 -39.46 16.18 -9.99
CA LYS A 134 -39.03 16.34 -11.40
C LYS A 134 -38.24 15.15 -11.93
N LEU A 135 -37.42 14.51 -11.10
CA LEU A 135 -36.65 13.32 -11.51
C LEU A 135 -37.58 12.12 -11.71
N LYS A 136 -38.56 11.92 -10.82
CA LYS A 136 -39.54 10.84 -10.94
C LYS A 136 -40.45 11.00 -12.17
N SER A 137 -40.89 12.22 -12.49
CA SER A 137 -41.70 12.46 -13.69
C SER A 137 -40.94 12.06 -14.97
N ASN A 138 -39.63 12.32 -15.02
CA ASN A 138 -38.78 11.93 -16.15
C ASN A 138 -38.56 10.41 -16.25
N GLU A 139 -38.43 9.71 -15.12
CA GLU A 139 -38.29 8.24 -15.11
C GLU A 139 -39.61 7.55 -15.47
N ASN A 140 -40.76 8.07 -15.02
CA ASN A 140 -42.08 7.58 -15.39
C ASN A 140 -42.38 7.76 -16.89
N LEU A 141 -41.94 8.88 -17.48
CA LEU A 141 -42.00 9.13 -18.93
C LEU A 141 -41.23 8.07 -19.74
N LEU A 142 -40.09 7.59 -19.21
CA LEU A 142 -39.30 6.51 -19.82
C LEU A 142 -39.93 5.12 -19.60
N ARG A 143 -40.66 4.92 -18.50
CA ARG A 143 -41.26 3.63 -18.09
C ARG A 143 -42.68 3.37 -18.58
N ARG A 144 -43.24 4.15 -19.52
CA ARG A 144 -44.56 3.89 -20.19
C ARG A 144 -45.71 3.42 -19.27
N ASN A 145 -45.67 3.75 -17.97
CA ASN A 145 -46.65 3.29 -16.98
C ASN A 145 -47.41 4.50 -16.45
N GLU A 146 -48.71 4.55 -16.70
CA GLU A 146 -49.66 5.49 -16.11
C GLU A 146 -49.95 5.06 -14.66
N VAL A 147 -49.16 5.54 -13.70
CA VAL A 147 -49.47 5.37 -12.26
C VAL A 147 -49.49 6.75 -11.61
N GLU A 148 -50.54 7.03 -10.84
CA GLU A 148 -50.78 8.28 -10.12
C GLU A 148 -49.52 8.74 -9.35
N SER A 149 -49.05 9.95 -9.65
CA SER A 149 -47.83 10.49 -9.04
C SER A 149 -48.09 10.99 -7.62
N LYS A 150 -47.79 10.18 -6.60
CA LYS A 150 -47.64 10.69 -5.22
C LYS A 150 -46.53 11.75 -5.18
N THR A 151 -46.86 12.93 -4.68
CA THR A 151 -45.92 14.04 -4.47
C THR A 151 -45.12 13.79 -3.20
N TYR A 152 -43.78 13.77 -3.27
CA TYR A 152 -42.95 13.63 -2.08
C TYR A 152 -42.66 14.99 -1.45
N SER A 153 -42.69 15.05 -0.12
CA SER A 153 -42.36 16.24 0.68
C SER A 153 -41.01 16.17 1.37
N THR A 154 -40.45 14.97 1.60
CA THR A 154 -39.26 14.76 2.45
C THR A 154 -38.22 13.84 1.79
N LEU A 155 -36.93 13.99 2.15
CA LEU A 155 -35.81 13.11 1.75
C LEU A 155 -35.32 12.28 2.94
N SER A 156 -35.23 10.96 2.79
CA SER A 156 -34.74 10.07 3.86
C SER A 156 -33.20 9.98 3.86
N VAL A 157 -32.54 10.37 4.95
CA VAL A 157 -31.07 10.28 5.11
C VAL A 157 -30.73 9.61 6.44
N HIS A 158 -29.64 8.85 6.44
CA HIS A 158 -29.11 8.21 7.65
C HIS A 158 -28.10 9.12 8.36
N PHE A 159 -28.31 9.34 9.66
CA PHE A 159 -27.50 10.25 10.50
C PHE A 159 -26.62 9.51 11.53
N GLY A 160 -26.67 8.17 11.56
CA GLY A 160 -26.14 7.33 12.65
C GLY A 160 -27.26 6.61 13.41
N ASN A 161 -26.92 5.58 14.20
CA ASN A 161 -27.85 4.77 15.01
C ASN A 161 -28.87 3.91 14.24
N GLY A 162 -28.67 3.68 12.93
CA GLY A 162 -29.55 2.82 12.13
C GLY A 162 -30.90 3.45 11.72
N THR A 163 -31.21 4.68 12.13
CA THR A 163 -32.48 5.35 11.83
C THR A 163 -32.34 6.32 10.65
N PHE A 164 -33.33 6.32 9.76
CA PHE A 164 -33.43 7.28 8.66
C PHE A 164 -34.36 8.41 9.07
N THR A 165 -33.90 9.65 8.95
CA THR A 165 -34.72 10.84 9.23
C THR A 165 -35.04 11.57 7.93
N ASP A 166 -36.25 12.08 7.88
CA ASP A 166 -36.81 12.78 6.74
C ASP A 166 -36.50 14.28 6.80
N ILE A 167 -35.91 14.83 5.73
CA ILE A 167 -35.45 16.22 5.66
C ILE A 167 -35.88 16.88 4.35
N ASP A 168 -36.34 18.13 4.42
CA ASP A 168 -36.85 18.86 3.26
C ASP A 168 -35.74 19.37 2.31
N ARG A 169 -34.58 19.72 2.88
CA ARG A 169 -33.45 20.33 2.16
C ARG A 169 -32.12 19.70 2.57
N LEU A 170 -31.45 19.06 1.60
CA LEU A 170 -30.17 18.39 1.79
C LEU A 170 -29.07 19.06 0.96
N MET A 171 -27.98 19.48 1.62
CA MET A 171 -26.80 20.04 0.95
C MET A 171 -25.71 18.98 0.84
N LEU A 172 -25.27 18.68 -0.39
CA LEU A 172 -24.33 17.62 -0.72
C LEU A 172 -23.15 18.17 -1.52
N PHE A 173 -21.97 17.64 -1.28
CA PHE A 173 -20.86 17.78 -2.22
C PHE A 173 -20.06 16.47 -2.32
N THR A 174 -19.43 16.25 -3.48
CA THR A 174 -18.60 15.06 -3.69
C THR A 174 -17.14 15.48 -3.89
N CYS A 175 -16.26 15.05 -2.99
CA CYS A 175 -14.81 15.25 -3.08
C CYS A 175 -14.11 13.90 -3.16
N LYS A 176 -13.18 13.73 -4.11
CA LYS A 176 -12.49 12.45 -4.38
C LYS A 176 -13.43 11.24 -4.43
N LYS A 177 -14.63 11.39 -5.02
CA LYS A 177 -15.70 10.36 -5.09
C LYS A 177 -16.35 9.97 -3.73
N VAL A 178 -16.06 10.68 -2.65
CA VAL A 178 -16.78 10.59 -1.37
C VAL A 178 -17.82 11.70 -1.30
N THR A 179 -19.05 11.33 -0.98
CA THR A 179 -20.15 12.29 -0.80
C THR A 179 -20.23 12.70 0.66
N TYR A 180 -20.25 14.00 0.90
CA TYR A 180 -20.45 14.63 2.20
C TYR A 180 -21.78 15.36 2.18
N PHE A 181 -22.50 15.31 3.29
CA PHE A 181 -23.78 15.99 3.47
C PHE A 181 -23.75 16.88 4.71
N TRP A 182 -24.56 17.94 4.70
CA TRP A 182 -24.65 18.86 5.83
C TRP A 182 -25.49 18.27 6.96
N HIS A 183 -24.91 18.10 8.14
CA HIS A 183 -25.62 17.65 9.33
C HIS A 183 -26.23 18.85 10.08
N PRO A 184 -27.57 18.97 10.19
CA PRO A 184 -28.19 20.16 10.79
C PRO A 184 -27.85 20.36 12.27
N GLN A 185 -27.84 19.29 13.06
CA GLN A 185 -27.55 19.35 14.51
C GLN A 185 -26.06 19.59 14.81
N LYS A 186 -25.14 18.82 14.19
CA LYS A 186 -23.68 18.98 14.37
C LYS A 186 -23.11 20.24 13.71
N ARG A 187 -23.86 20.86 12.78
CA ARG A 187 -23.44 22.03 11.98
C ARG A 187 -22.11 21.83 11.26
N GLU A 188 -21.89 20.62 10.76
CA GLU A 188 -20.69 20.23 10.02
C GLU A 188 -21.05 19.36 8.81
N PHE A 189 -20.11 19.23 7.88
CA PHE A 189 -20.25 18.28 6.76
C PHE A 189 -19.75 16.91 7.21
N VAL A 190 -20.68 15.95 7.28
CA VAL A 190 -20.37 14.57 7.64
C VAL A 190 -20.36 13.71 6.38
N LYS A 191 -19.52 12.68 6.36
CA LYS A 191 -19.49 11.70 5.28
C LYS A 191 -20.85 10.99 5.20
N LEU A 192 -21.38 10.76 4.00
CA LEU A 192 -22.60 9.97 3.81
C LEU A 192 -22.33 8.51 4.21
N MET A 193 -23.01 8.05 5.25
CA MET A 193 -22.87 6.71 5.82
C MET A 193 -23.97 5.77 5.29
N GLY A 194 -23.64 4.49 5.14
CA GLY A 194 -24.61 3.43 4.86
C GLY A 194 -25.21 2.89 6.16
N LEU A 195 -25.44 1.57 6.23
CA LEU A 195 -25.84 0.90 7.48
C LEU A 195 -24.65 0.31 8.25
N ASP A 196 -23.49 0.95 8.14
CA ASP A 196 -22.19 0.40 8.51
C ASP A 196 -21.63 0.86 9.86
N GLU A 197 -22.15 1.92 10.47
CA GLU A 197 -21.67 2.45 11.76
C GLU A 197 -22.84 2.67 12.72
N ASP A 198 -22.65 2.24 13.98
CA ASP A 198 -23.58 2.37 15.11
C ASP A 198 -24.99 1.79 14.90
N VAL A 199 -25.15 0.75 14.07
CA VAL A 199 -26.46 0.11 13.81
C VAL A 199 -26.69 -1.09 14.73
N SER A 200 -27.80 -1.12 15.47
CA SER A 200 -28.15 -2.27 16.32
C SER A 200 -28.67 -3.47 15.53
N SER A 201 -28.47 -4.68 16.07
CA SER A 201 -28.95 -5.93 15.49
C SER A 201 -30.47 -5.93 15.26
N ASP A 202 -31.22 -5.34 16.19
CA ASP A 202 -32.68 -5.25 16.08
C ASP A 202 -33.12 -4.45 14.85
N VAL A 203 -32.44 -3.35 14.54
CA VAL A 203 -32.77 -2.54 13.36
C VAL A 203 -32.50 -3.31 12.06
N LEU A 204 -31.42 -4.09 12.01
CA LEU A 204 -31.06 -4.89 10.83
C LEU A 204 -32.03 -6.07 10.60
N HIS A 205 -32.52 -6.69 11.68
CA HIS A 205 -33.48 -7.80 11.63
C HIS A 205 -34.95 -7.35 11.54
N SER A 206 -35.29 -6.15 12.01
CA SER A 206 -36.67 -5.62 11.99
C SER A 206 -37.23 -5.39 10.58
N ASN A 207 -36.35 -5.11 9.60
CA ASN A 207 -36.72 -4.76 8.23
C ASN A 207 -36.72 -5.94 7.26
N THR A 208 -36.80 -7.20 7.73
CA THR A 208 -36.75 -8.43 6.92
C THR A 208 -37.76 -8.51 5.75
N LYS A 209 -38.82 -7.68 5.76
CA LYS A 209 -39.84 -7.60 4.71
C LYS A 209 -39.43 -6.75 3.48
N GLY A 210 -38.29 -6.08 3.52
CA GLY A 210 -37.75 -5.29 2.41
C GLY A 210 -38.27 -3.84 2.35
N LEU A 211 -37.66 -3.02 1.50
CA LEU A 211 -38.05 -1.60 1.30
C LEU A 211 -39.14 -1.47 0.25
N THR A 212 -40.07 -0.53 0.41
CA THR A 212 -41.02 -0.15 -0.64
C THR A 212 -40.30 0.57 -1.80
N GLN A 213 -40.86 0.49 -3.01
CA GLN A 213 -40.28 1.14 -4.19
C GLN A 213 -40.13 2.66 -4.01
N ASP A 214 -41.07 3.30 -3.31
CA ASP A 214 -41.01 4.73 -3.00
C ASP A 214 -39.78 5.07 -2.13
N VAL A 215 -39.58 4.36 -1.01
CA VAL A 215 -38.44 4.59 -0.10
C VAL A 215 -37.12 4.28 -0.79
N GLN A 216 -37.08 3.23 -1.61
CA GLN A 216 -35.90 2.88 -2.37
C GLN A 216 -35.53 3.95 -3.40
N PHE A 217 -36.51 4.53 -4.11
CA PHE A 217 -36.27 5.65 -5.03
C PHE A 217 -35.71 6.86 -4.28
N MET A 218 -36.30 7.22 -3.14
CA MET A 218 -35.81 8.34 -2.31
C MET A 218 -34.36 8.17 -1.88
N ARG A 219 -34.00 6.96 -1.39
CA ARG A 219 -32.62 6.63 -1.03
C ARG A 219 -31.69 6.66 -2.24
N ARG A 220 -32.14 6.20 -3.42
CA ARG A 220 -31.34 6.21 -4.65
C ARG A 220 -30.96 7.62 -5.08
N VAL A 221 -31.85 8.60 -4.88
CA VAL A 221 -31.55 10.02 -5.18
C VAL A 221 -30.47 10.58 -4.26
N VAL A 222 -30.39 10.13 -3.00
CA VAL A 222 -29.39 10.58 -2.01
C VAL A 222 -28.05 9.87 -2.18
N TYR A 223 -28.06 8.53 -2.22
CA TYR A 223 -26.85 7.70 -2.29
C TYR A 223 -26.26 7.60 -3.70
N GLY A 224 -27.07 7.83 -4.72
CA GLY A 224 -26.72 7.61 -6.12
C GLY A 224 -26.82 6.13 -6.53
N PRO A 225 -26.53 5.83 -7.82
CA PRO A 225 -26.51 4.45 -8.31
C PRO A 225 -25.31 3.68 -7.73
N ASN A 226 -25.50 2.37 -7.54
CA ASN A 226 -24.47 1.43 -7.10
C ASN A 226 -23.54 1.05 -8.27
N GLU A 227 -22.71 2.00 -8.70
CA GLU A 227 -21.70 1.78 -9.74
C GLU A 227 -20.34 2.42 -9.39
N ILE A 228 -19.26 1.71 -9.70
CA ILE A 228 -17.88 2.22 -9.56
C ILE A 228 -17.43 2.77 -10.92
N VAL A 229 -17.82 4.02 -11.21
CA VAL A 229 -17.54 4.64 -12.51
C VAL A 229 -16.12 5.19 -12.57
N VAL A 230 -15.28 4.50 -13.34
CA VAL A 230 -14.00 5.04 -13.82
C VAL A 230 -14.28 6.06 -14.93
N PRO A 231 -13.87 7.34 -14.79
CA PRO A 231 -14.14 8.37 -15.79
C PRO A 231 -13.40 8.07 -17.10
N GLU A 232 -14.15 7.78 -18.16
CA GLU A 232 -13.61 7.57 -19.51
C GLU A 232 -13.69 8.89 -20.30
N SER A 233 -12.62 9.69 -20.25
CA SER A 233 -12.56 10.98 -20.95
C SER A 233 -12.44 10.77 -22.46
N SER A 234 -13.31 11.39 -23.27
CA SER A 234 -13.27 11.28 -24.74
C SER A 234 -11.88 11.62 -25.30
N ILE A 235 -11.55 11.05 -26.48
CA ILE A 235 -10.26 11.30 -27.14
C ILE A 235 -10.05 12.81 -27.35
N LEU A 236 -11.11 13.53 -27.71
CA LEU A 236 -11.06 14.99 -27.88
C LEU A 236 -10.77 15.71 -26.56
N THR A 237 -11.42 15.32 -25.47
CA THR A 237 -11.16 15.91 -24.15
C THR A 237 -9.75 15.62 -23.68
N LEU A 238 -9.25 14.40 -23.89
CA LEU A 238 -7.87 14.02 -23.59
C LEU A 238 -6.88 14.82 -24.43
N LEU A 239 -7.16 15.00 -25.72
CA LEU A 239 -6.35 15.82 -26.62
C LEU A 239 -6.25 17.26 -26.12
N PHE A 240 -7.38 17.89 -25.78
CA PHE A 240 -7.37 19.26 -25.23
C PHE A 240 -6.61 19.35 -23.90
N LEU A 241 -6.80 18.38 -23.01
CA LEU A 241 -6.12 18.37 -21.72
C LEU A 241 -4.61 18.19 -21.87
N GLU A 242 -4.18 17.37 -22.85
CA GLU A 242 -2.77 17.17 -23.18
C GLU A 242 -2.18 18.42 -23.86
N VAL A 243 -2.87 19.03 -24.83
CA VAL A 243 -2.41 20.27 -25.49
C VAL A 243 -2.27 21.43 -24.50
N LEU A 244 -3.12 21.49 -23.46
CA LEU A 244 -3.07 22.48 -22.39
C LEU A 244 -2.02 22.19 -21.32
N ASN A 245 -1.27 21.10 -21.45
CA ASN A 245 -0.10 20.84 -20.60
C ASN A 245 0.92 21.98 -20.77
N PRO A 246 1.49 22.54 -19.68
CA PRO A 246 2.44 23.65 -19.76
C PRO A 246 3.56 23.48 -20.80
N PHE A 247 4.03 22.25 -21.03
CA PHE A 247 5.06 21.97 -22.03
C PHE A 247 4.58 22.20 -23.47
N TYR A 248 3.38 21.72 -23.83
CA TYR A 248 2.85 21.88 -25.19
C TYR A 248 2.38 23.31 -25.47
N VAL A 249 1.84 23.99 -24.46
CA VAL A 249 1.53 25.44 -24.56
C VAL A 249 2.80 26.24 -24.81
N PHE A 250 3.88 25.90 -24.10
CA PHE A 250 5.18 26.53 -24.32
C PHE A 250 5.71 26.28 -25.73
N GLN A 251 5.57 25.07 -26.26
CA GLN A 251 5.97 24.74 -27.63
C GLN A 251 5.19 25.52 -28.69
N LEU A 252 3.88 25.73 -28.47
CA LEU A 252 3.06 26.56 -29.36
C LEU A 252 3.52 28.02 -29.32
N PHE A 253 3.91 28.53 -28.15
CA PHE A 253 4.52 29.85 -28.03
C PHE A 253 5.84 29.95 -28.82
N SER A 254 6.73 28.94 -28.71
CA SER A 254 7.96 28.88 -29.50
C SER A 254 7.70 28.82 -31.01
N PHE A 255 6.69 28.05 -31.43
CA PHE A 255 6.26 27.99 -32.83
C PHE A 255 5.87 29.37 -33.38
N VAL A 256 5.08 30.14 -32.62
CA VAL A 256 4.68 31.50 -33.02
C VAL A 256 5.90 32.41 -33.10
N LEU A 257 6.82 32.34 -32.13
CA LEU A 257 8.02 33.17 -32.10
C LEU A 257 8.91 32.90 -33.33
N TRP A 258 9.23 31.64 -33.62
CA TRP A 258 10.07 31.29 -34.77
C TRP A 258 9.39 31.52 -36.11
N PHE A 259 8.05 31.48 -36.16
CA PHE A 259 7.31 31.88 -37.35
C PHE A 259 7.46 33.38 -37.63
N VAL A 260 7.43 34.22 -36.58
CA VAL A 260 7.68 35.68 -36.69
C VAL A 260 9.11 35.96 -37.13
N ASP A 261 10.08 35.14 -36.72
CA ASP A 261 11.48 35.25 -37.14
C ASP A 261 11.78 34.62 -38.53
N ASN A 262 10.75 34.30 -39.32
CA ASN A 262 10.85 33.68 -40.65
C ASN A 262 11.52 32.29 -40.67
N TYR A 263 11.56 31.58 -39.54
CA TYR A 263 12.18 30.26 -39.38
C TYR A 263 11.19 29.11 -39.65
N TYR A 264 10.53 29.15 -40.80
CA TYR A 264 9.34 28.35 -41.12
C TYR A 264 9.56 26.82 -41.11
N TYR A 265 10.69 26.34 -41.64
CA TYR A 265 10.97 24.90 -41.75
C TYR A 265 11.13 24.23 -40.38
N TYR A 266 11.84 24.88 -39.46
CA TYR A 266 12.05 24.39 -38.10
C TYR A 266 10.76 24.44 -37.28
N ALA A 267 10.01 25.53 -37.39
CA ALA A 267 8.70 25.66 -36.76
C ALA A 267 7.75 24.53 -37.21
N ALA A 268 7.73 24.21 -38.51
CA ALA A 268 6.91 23.12 -39.05
C ALA A 268 7.36 21.73 -38.56
N ALA A 269 8.66 21.46 -38.48
CA ALA A 269 9.19 20.18 -38.00
C ALA A 269 8.83 19.91 -36.54
N ILE A 270 8.90 20.94 -35.69
CA ILE A 270 8.59 20.84 -34.26
C ILE A 270 7.09 20.63 -34.03
N LEU A 271 6.25 21.29 -34.82
CA LEU A 271 4.82 21.03 -34.82
C LEU A 271 4.53 19.56 -35.18
N ALA A 272 5.17 19.02 -36.21
CA ALA A 272 4.98 17.63 -36.64
C ALA A 272 5.41 16.61 -35.55
N MET A 273 6.58 16.80 -34.93
CA MET A 273 7.01 15.93 -33.83
C MET A 273 6.10 16.02 -32.61
N SER A 274 5.63 17.23 -32.27
CA SER A 274 4.73 17.44 -31.14
C SER A 274 3.38 16.77 -31.38
N MET A 275 2.83 16.86 -32.59
CA MET A 275 1.59 16.18 -32.99
C MET A 275 1.71 14.66 -32.88
N PHE A 276 2.84 14.07 -33.29
CA PHE A 276 3.11 12.64 -33.12
C PHE A 276 3.16 12.24 -31.64
N GLY A 277 3.89 13.01 -30.81
CA GLY A 277 4.01 12.76 -29.37
C GLY A 277 2.68 12.84 -28.62
N ILE A 278 1.87 13.87 -28.90
CA ILE A 278 0.53 14.04 -28.32
C ILE A 278 -0.38 12.87 -28.71
N THR A 279 -0.38 12.49 -29.99
CA THR A 279 -1.21 11.38 -30.49
C THR A 279 -0.89 10.07 -29.77
N MET A 280 0.40 9.73 -29.62
CA MET A 280 0.81 8.53 -28.89
C MET A 280 0.40 8.58 -27.40
N THR A 281 0.58 9.72 -26.74
CA THR A 281 0.23 9.91 -25.33
C THR A 281 -1.27 9.77 -25.08
N VAL A 282 -2.10 10.34 -25.96
CA VAL A 282 -3.56 10.25 -25.88
C VAL A 282 -4.03 8.81 -26.10
N ILE A 283 -3.49 8.11 -27.11
CA ILE A 283 -3.82 6.70 -27.37
C ILE A 283 -3.43 5.82 -26.17
N GLN A 284 -2.25 6.03 -25.60
CA GLN A 284 -1.79 5.28 -24.42
C GLN A 284 -2.68 5.52 -23.21
N THR A 285 -2.98 6.78 -22.89
CA THR A 285 -3.85 7.15 -21.76
C THR A 285 -5.24 6.55 -21.91
N ARG A 286 -5.79 6.57 -23.14
CA ARG A 286 -7.09 5.98 -23.45
C ARG A 286 -7.10 4.46 -23.27
N ARG A 287 -6.06 3.77 -23.73
CA ARG A 287 -5.92 2.31 -23.53
C ARG A 287 -5.86 1.96 -22.05
N ASN A 288 -5.07 2.71 -21.26
CA ASN A 288 -4.95 2.51 -19.81
C ASN A 288 -6.30 2.73 -19.09
N GLN A 289 -7.04 3.80 -19.43
CA GLN A 289 -8.37 4.05 -18.86
C GLN A 289 -9.38 2.93 -19.15
N ARG A 290 -9.36 2.39 -20.37
CA ARG A 290 -10.24 1.27 -20.76
C ARG A 290 -9.91 -0.02 -20.03
N ASN A 291 -8.62 -0.36 -19.91
CA ASN A 291 -8.19 -1.55 -19.18
C ASN A 291 -8.60 -1.46 -17.70
N LEU A 292 -8.41 -0.30 -17.05
CA LEU A 292 -8.86 -0.08 -15.68
C LEU A 292 -10.38 -0.21 -15.55
N LYS A 293 -11.14 0.36 -16.50
CA LYS A 293 -12.60 0.29 -16.52
C LYS A 293 -13.12 -1.15 -16.65
N SER A 294 -12.53 -1.97 -17.53
CA SER A 294 -12.95 -3.37 -17.70
C SER A 294 -12.68 -4.25 -16.48
N THR A 295 -11.67 -3.92 -15.66
CA THR A 295 -11.37 -4.68 -14.43
C THR A 295 -12.29 -4.28 -13.27
N VAL A 296 -12.79 -3.04 -13.26
CA VAL A 296 -13.51 -2.47 -12.12
C VAL A 296 -15.03 -2.48 -12.30
N GLN A 297 -15.52 -2.23 -13.52
CA GLN A 297 -16.95 -2.08 -13.77
C GLN A 297 -17.59 -3.42 -14.11
N SER A 298 -18.30 -4.00 -13.13
CA SER A 298 -19.21 -5.14 -13.29
C SER A 298 -20.63 -4.72 -12.90
N SER A 299 -21.60 -5.05 -13.74
CA SER A 299 -23.04 -4.83 -13.49
C SER A 299 -23.78 -6.14 -13.75
N ASP A 300 -24.71 -6.49 -12.87
CA ASP A 300 -25.49 -7.73 -12.98
C ASP A 300 -26.95 -7.47 -12.57
N VAL A 301 -27.78 -8.52 -12.52
CA VAL A 301 -29.15 -8.49 -12.02
C VAL A 301 -29.24 -9.25 -10.70
N CYS A 302 -29.96 -8.70 -9.73
CA CYS A 302 -30.14 -9.30 -8.41
C CYS A 302 -31.62 -9.41 -8.04
N LYS A 303 -31.96 -10.39 -7.21
CA LYS A 303 -33.32 -10.55 -6.66
C LYS A 303 -33.43 -9.78 -5.34
N VAL A 304 -34.44 -8.93 -5.22
CA VAL A 304 -34.69 -8.11 -4.03
C VAL A 304 -36.09 -8.37 -3.49
N LEU A 305 -36.22 -8.49 -2.18
CA LEU A 305 -37.51 -8.63 -1.50
C LEU A 305 -38.20 -7.27 -1.39
N ARG A 306 -39.47 -7.23 -1.80
CA ARG A 306 -40.32 -6.05 -1.76
C ARG A 306 -41.66 -6.39 -1.07
N PRO A 307 -42.14 -5.55 -0.14
CA PRO A 307 -43.47 -5.70 0.42
C PRO A 307 -44.50 -5.11 -0.55
N ILE A 308 -45.40 -5.95 -1.05
CA ILE A 308 -46.53 -5.55 -1.91
C ILE A 308 -47.80 -5.58 -1.05
N ARG A 309 -48.61 -4.52 -1.16
CA ARG A 309 -49.96 -4.50 -0.59
C ARG A 309 -50.93 -5.03 -1.65
N ASN A 310 -51.48 -6.21 -1.42
CA ASN A 310 -52.58 -6.69 -2.26
C ASN A 310 -53.86 -5.97 -1.86
N SER A 311 -54.52 -5.36 -2.84
CA SER A 311 -55.85 -4.77 -2.68
C SER A 311 -56.87 -5.90 -2.62
N GLY A 312 -57.11 -6.47 -1.44
CA GLY A 312 -58.29 -7.31 -1.21
C GLY A 312 -59.55 -6.45 -1.19
N GLU A 313 -60.68 -7.00 -1.65
CA GLU A 313 -61.98 -6.30 -1.74
C GLU A 313 -62.48 -5.74 -0.39
N ASP A 314 -61.94 -6.21 0.75
CA ASP A 314 -62.35 -5.79 2.11
C ASP A 314 -61.41 -4.78 2.80
N GLY A 315 -60.43 -4.18 2.11
CA GLY A 315 -59.59 -3.10 2.67
C GLY A 315 -58.61 -3.49 3.79
N SER A 316 -58.67 -4.72 4.32
CA SER A 316 -57.65 -5.32 5.18
C SER A 316 -56.57 -6.01 4.31
N GLY A 317 -55.76 -5.21 3.62
CA GLY A 317 -54.71 -5.73 2.74
C GLY A 317 -53.58 -6.41 3.52
N GLU A 318 -53.42 -7.72 3.34
CA GLU A 318 -52.26 -8.47 3.82
C GLU A 318 -51.00 -8.04 3.04
N ILE A 319 -49.90 -7.77 3.75
CA ILE A 319 -48.61 -7.40 3.13
C ILE A 319 -47.89 -8.69 2.74
N VAL A 320 -47.89 -9.01 1.45
CA VAL A 320 -47.18 -10.17 0.89
C VAL A 320 -45.80 -9.73 0.43
N CYS A 321 -44.77 -10.51 0.74
CA CYS A 321 -43.40 -10.25 0.31
C CYS A 321 -43.12 -11.00 -1.00
N GLU A 322 -42.93 -10.28 -2.09
CA GLU A 322 -42.53 -10.85 -3.38
C GLU A 322 -41.08 -10.50 -3.71
N THR A 323 -40.46 -11.35 -4.54
CA THR A 323 -39.10 -11.10 -5.07
C THR A 323 -39.17 -10.45 -6.44
N GLU A 324 -38.57 -9.28 -6.56
CA GLU A 324 -38.41 -8.52 -7.80
C GLU A 324 -36.97 -8.65 -8.32
N LEU A 325 -36.79 -8.85 -9.63
CA LEU A 325 -35.48 -8.81 -10.28
C LEU A 325 -35.14 -7.36 -10.66
N ILE A 326 -34.08 -6.82 -10.07
CA ILE A 326 -33.62 -5.46 -10.36
C ILE A 326 -32.14 -5.44 -10.76
N SER A 327 -31.76 -4.47 -11.60
CA SER A 327 -30.34 -4.19 -11.89
C SER A 327 -29.60 -3.84 -10.60
N THR A 328 -28.37 -4.37 -10.44
CA THR A 328 -27.53 -4.11 -9.28
C THR A 328 -27.15 -2.63 -9.13
N GLU A 329 -27.25 -1.84 -10.20
CA GLU A 329 -27.04 -0.37 -10.18
C GLU A 329 -28.09 0.38 -9.36
N HIS A 330 -29.28 -0.21 -9.17
CA HIS A 330 -30.37 0.40 -8.42
C HIS A 330 -30.37 0.05 -6.93
N LEU A 331 -29.39 -0.73 -6.46
CA LEU A 331 -29.30 -1.12 -5.06
C LEU A 331 -29.00 0.07 -4.15
N VAL A 332 -29.68 0.10 -3.01
CA VAL A 332 -29.48 1.12 -1.96
C VAL A 332 -29.27 0.47 -0.60
N PRO A 333 -28.60 1.14 0.36
CA PRO A 333 -28.51 0.64 1.73
C PRO A 333 -29.90 0.36 2.33
N GLY A 334 -30.05 -0.85 2.87
CA GLY A 334 -31.28 -1.39 3.45
C GLY A 334 -32.15 -2.22 2.52
N ASP A 335 -31.85 -2.33 1.22
CA ASP A 335 -32.48 -3.35 0.37
C ASP A 335 -32.14 -4.76 0.87
N ILE A 336 -33.06 -5.71 0.72
CA ILE A 336 -32.83 -7.12 1.10
C ILE A 336 -32.71 -7.97 -0.15
N LEU A 337 -31.54 -8.58 -0.31
CA LEU A 337 -31.20 -9.48 -1.39
C LEU A 337 -31.62 -10.91 -1.07
N GLU A 338 -32.21 -11.61 -2.05
CA GLU A 338 -32.30 -13.08 -2.05
C GLU A 338 -31.07 -13.62 -2.78
N ILE A 339 -30.21 -14.36 -2.06
CA ILE A 339 -29.00 -14.95 -2.65
C ILE A 339 -29.39 -16.29 -3.33
N PRO A 340 -29.14 -16.45 -4.64
CA PRO A 340 -29.52 -17.66 -5.36
C PRO A 340 -28.70 -18.88 -4.94
N THR A 341 -29.32 -20.06 -5.02
CA THR A 341 -28.70 -21.34 -4.66
C THR A 341 -27.50 -21.71 -5.54
N ASN A 342 -27.53 -21.30 -6.81
CA ASN A 342 -26.54 -21.63 -7.82
C ASN A 342 -25.35 -20.64 -7.83
N GLY A 343 -25.25 -19.79 -6.81
CA GLY A 343 -24.21 -18.79 -6.68
C GLY A 343 -24.47 -17.49 -7.45
N CYS A 344 -23.77 -16.42 -7.07
CA CYS A 344 -23.81 -15.12 -7.73
C CYS A 344 -22.60 -14.26 -7.34
N MET A 345 -22.23 -13.30 -8.18
CA MET A 345 -21.23 -12.30 -7.84
C MET A 345 -21.86 -11.14 -7.04
N MET A 346 -21.29 -10.81 -5.88
CA MET A 346 -21.75 -9.71 -5.06
C MET A 346 -21.32 -8.37 -5.65
N GLN A 347 -22.27 -7.46 -5.91
CA GLN A 347 -22.00 -6.10 -6.44
C GLN A 347 -22.13 -5.00 -5.37
N CYS A 348 -22.29 -5.37 -4.10
CA CYS A 348 -22.37 -4.46 -2.96
C CYS A 348 -21.87 -5.16 -1.70
N ASP A 349 -21.63 -4.40 -0.61
CA ASP A 349 -21.37 -5.00 0.70
C ASP A 349 -22.72 -5.25 1.38
N ALA A 350 -23.02 -6.50 1.73
CA ALA A 350 -24.28 -6.92 2.33
C ALA A 350 -24.06 -7.79 3.58
N LEU A 351 -24.92 -7.67 4.58
CA LEU A 351 -24.88 -8.46 5.81
C LEU A 351 -25.86 -9.63 5.74
N LEU A 352 -25.37 -10.85 5.96
CA LEU A 352 -26.16 -12.08 5.89
C LEU A 352 -27.09 -12.18 7.10
N LEU A 353 -28.40 -12.35 6.88
CA LEU A 353 -29.42 -12.45 7.94
C LEU A 353 -29.91 -13.88 8.17
N THR A 354 -30.10 -14.67 7.10
CA THR A 354 -30.53 -16.07 7.18
C THR A 354 -29.70 -16.95 6.24
N GLY A 355 -29.56 -18.22 6.60
CA GLY A 355 -28.75 -19.19 5.85
C GLY A 355 -27.25 -18.94 5.94
N ASN A 356 -26.48 -19.87 5.38
CA ASN A 356 -25.03 -19.80 5.27
C ASN A 356 -24.65 -19.65 3.79
N CYS A 357 -23.61 -18.87 3.50
CA CYS A 357 -23.08 -18.70 2.15
C CYS A 357 -21.64 -19.21 2.10
N ILE A 358 -21.33 -20.06 1.13
CA ILE A 358 -19.97 -20.43 0.77
C ILE A 358 -19.54 -19.55 -0.39
N LEU A 359 -18.45 -18.82 -0.21
CA LEU A 359 -18.04 -17.79 -1.14
C LEU A 359 -16.52 -17.78 -1.33
N ASN A 360 -16.11 -17.33 -2.51
CA ASN A 360 -14.72 -17.10 -2.85
C ASN A 360 -14.39 -15.62 -2.61
N GLU A 361 -13.58 -15.33 -1.59
CA GLU A 361 -13.12 -13.97 -1.27
C GLU A 361 -11.81 -13.59 -1.96
N SER A 362 -11.27 -14.41 -2.87
CA SER A 362 -9.99 -14.15 -3.54
C SER A 362 -9.88 -12.75 -4.15
N MET A 363 -11.00 -12.16 -4.60
CA MET A 363 -11.00 -10.78 -5.06
C MET A 363 -10.61 -9.79 -3.95
N LEU A 364 -11.11 -9.95 -2.72
CA LEU A 364 -10.88 -9.00 -1.61
C LEU A 364 -9.81 -9.41 -0.59
N THR A 365 -9.53 -10.71 -0.45
CA THR A 365 -8.53 -11.25 0.49
C THR A 365 -7.28 -11.73 -0.23
N GLY A 366 -7.34 -11.97 -1.55
CA GLY A 366 -6.25 -12.59 -2.32
C GLY A 366 -6.14 -14.10 -2.11
N GLU A 367 -6.85 -14.66 -1.14
CA GLU A 367 -6.84 -16.09 -0.83
C GLU A 367 -7.89 -16.83 -1.68
N SER A 368 -7.46 -17.87 -2.40
CA SER A 368 -8.31 -18.67 -3.31
C SER A 368 -9.25 -19.65 -2.60
N VAL A 369 -9.19 -19.70 -1.26
CA VAL A 369 -9.89 -20.66 -0.42
C VAL A 369 -11.34 -20.21 -0.21
N PRO A 370 -12.34 -21.08 -0.45
CA PRO A 370 -13.73 -20.76 -0.16
C PRO A 370 -13.96 -20.58 1.35
N VAL A 371 -14.59 -19.47 1.72
CA VAL A 371 -14.94 -19.13 3.10
C VAL A 371 -16.44 -19.31 3.30
N THR A 372 -16.83 -19.89 4.44
CA THR A 372 -18.23 -19.99 4.84
C THR A 372 -18.63 -18.82 5.73
N LYS A 373 -19.61 -18.03 5.29
CA LYS A 373 -20.24 -16.95 6.05
C LYS A 373 -21.50 -17.45 6.76
N THR A 374 -21.69 -16.98 7.97
CA THR A 374 -22.81 -17.34 8.86
C THR A 374 -23.74 -16.15 9.06
N PRO A 375 -25.03 -16.35 9.36
CA PRO A 375 -25.96 -15.25 9.57
C PRO A 375 -25.59 -14.42 10.81
N PHE A 376 -25.88 -13.13 10.76
CA PHE A 376 -25.64 -12.21 11.87
C PHE A 376 -26.64 -12.49 13.01
N PRO A 377 -26.19 -12.72 14.26
CA PRO A 377 -27.08 -13.13 15.34
C PRO A 377 -28.03 -11.99 15.77
N HIS A 378 -29.27 -12.36 16.05
CA HIS A 378 -30.28 -11.47 16.63
C HIS A 378 -30.13 -11.47 18.16
N LEU A 379 -29.32 -10.53 18.67
CA LEU A 379 -29.04 -10.36 20.10
C LEU A 379 -29.31 -8.90 20.49
N PRO A 380 -30.01 -8.66 21.63
CA PRO A 380 -30.18 -7.31 22.16
C PRO A 380 -28.80 -6.71 22.51
N ASP A 381 -28.64 -5.40 22.31
CA ASP A 381 -27.42 -4.61 22.54
C ASP A 381 -26.18 -4.95 21.68
N LEU A 382 -26.32 -5.78 20.63
CA LEU A 382 -25.24 -6.03 19.67
C LEU A 382 -25.26 -4.98 18.55
N TYR A 383 -24.14 -4.27 18.36
CA TYR A 383 -23.95 -3.28 17.30
C TYR A 383 -23.12 -3.85 16.15
N TYR A 384 -23.52 -3.56 14.91
CA TYR A 384 -22.77 -3.99 13.75
C TYR A 384 -21.48 -3.17 13.58
N ASN A 385 -20.34 -3.85 13.74
CA ASN A 385 -19.03 -3.34 13.36
C ASN A 385 -18.50 -4.09 12.12
N PRO A 386 -18.19 -3.42 11.00
CA PRO A 386 -17.67 -4.05 9.79
C PRO A 386 -16.38 -4.85 9.99
N LYS A 387 -15.50 -4.44 10.93
CA LYS A 387 -14.21 -5.11 11.19
C LYS A 387 -14.40 -6.40 11.99
N GLU A 388 -15.23 -6.36 13.04
CA GLU A 388 -15.45 -7.52 13.91
C GLU A 388 -16.42 -8.53 13.29
N HIS A 389 -17.43 -8.06 12.55
CA HIS A 389 -18.47 -8.89 11.95
C HIS A 389 -18.25 -9.19 10.46
N ALA A 390 -16.98 -9.18 10.01
CA ALA A 390 -16.60 -9.55 8.64
C ALA A 390 -17.03 -10.99 8.27
N ARG A 391 -17.20 -11.89 9.25
CA ARG A 391 -17.72 -13.26 9.05
C ARG A 391 -19.19 -13.31 8.64
N HIS A 392 -19.95 -12.26 8.94
CA HIS A 392 -21.36 -12.17 8.58
C HIS A 392 -21.58 -11.31 7.32
N THR A 393 -20.53 -10.64 6.84
CA THR A 393 -20.61 -9.69 5.73
C THR A 393 -20.14 -10.34 4.42
N LEU A 394 -20.96 -10.22 3.38
CA LEU A 394 -20.68 -10.53 1.98
C LEU A 394 -20.15 -9.25 1.31
N PHE A 395 -18.91 -9.27 0.82
CA PHE A 395 -18.28 -8.06 0.28
C PHE A 395 -18.44 -7.94 -1.24
N CYS A 396 -18.45 -6.70 -1.74
CA CYS A 396 -18.52 -6.38 -3.16
C CYS A 396 -17.29 -6.93 -3.92
N GLY A 397 -17.53 -7.77 -4.93
CA GLY A 397 -16.50 -8.49 -5.69
C GLY A 397 -16.35 -9.96 -5.28
N THR A 398 -16.90 -10.39 -4.15
CA THR A 398 -16.88 -11.82 -3.78
C THR A 398 -17.83 -12.63 -4.66
N ASN A 399 -17.44 -13.86 -4.99
CA ASN A 399 -18.31 -14.78 -5.72
C ASN A 399 -18.93 -15.78 -4.75
N VAL A 400 -20.25 -15.73 -4.56
CA VAL A 400 -20.99 -16.76 -3.82
C VAL A 400 -21.03 -18.00 -4.69
N ILE A 401 -20.47 -19.10 -4.20
CA ILE A 401 -20.42 -20.38 -4.92
C ILE A 401 -21.71 -21.16 -4.65
N GLN A 402 -22.11 -21.24 -3.38
CA GLN A 402 -23.24 -22.05 -2.95
C GLN A 402 -23.86 -21.47 -1.68
N THR A 403 -25.18 -21.58 -1.54
CA THR A 403 -25.90 -21.24 -0.31
C THR A 403 -26.42 -22.50 0.38
N ARG A 404 -26.38 -22.54 1.71
CA ARG A 404 -27.00 -23.58 2.55
C ARG A 404 -28.07 -22.94 3.43
N TYR A 405 -29.26 -23.52 3.50
CA TYR A 405 -30.37 -23.01 4.30
C TYR A 405 -31.02 -24.11 5.14
N PHE A 406 -31.70 -23.70 6.21
CA PHE A 406 -32.45 -24.59 7.10
C PHE A 406 -33.95 -24.43 6.82
N GLY A 407 -34.69 -25.54 6.70
CA GLY A 407 -36.17 -25.51 6.73
C GLY A 407 -36.90 -24.89 5.53
N GLY A 408 -36.34 -24.90 4.31
CA GLY A 408 -37.02 -24.30 3.15
C GLY A 408 -36.96 -22.77 3.11
N GLU A 409 -36.33 -22.12 4.08
CA GLU A 409 -36.20 -20.67 4.14
C GLU A 409 -35.19 -20.16 3.11
N LYS A 410 -35.51 -19.01 2.50
CA LYS A 410 -34.63 -18.33 1.56
C LYS A 410 -33.42 -17.74 2.30
N VAL A 411 -32.26 -17.76 1.64
CA VAL A 411 -31.04 -17.10 2.14
C VAL A 411 -31.12 -15.61 1.80
N ILE A 412 -31.21 -14.77 2.83
CA ILE A 412 -31.39 -13.32 2.67
C ILE A 412 -30.25 -12.52 3.30
N ALA A 413 -29.88 -11.42 2.64
CA ALA A 413 -28.84 -10.50 3.10
C ALA A 413 -29.29 -9.04 2.92
N VAL A 414 -28.95 -8.16 3.86
CA VAL A 414 -29.28 -6.73 3.81
C VAL A 414 -28.12 -5.91 3.27
N VAL A 415 -28.36 -5.03 2.30
CA VAL A 415 -27.33 -4.16 1.71
C VAL A 415 -26.87 -3.12 2.72
N VAL A 416 -25.56 -3.05 2.97
CA VAL A 416 -24.94 -2.13 3.94
C VAL A 416 -24.29 -0.94 3.23
N ARG A 417 -23.45 -1.20 2.21
CA ARG A 417 -22.70 -0.18 1.45
C ARG A 417 -22.82 -0.40 -0.05
N THR A 418 -22.81 0.69 -0.81
CA THR A 418 -22.91 0.70 -2.28
C THR A 418 -21.85 1.63 -2.93
N GLY A 419 -21.50 1.36 -4.19
CA GLY A 419 -20.63 2.20 -5.03
C GLY A 419 -19.21 2.40 -4.47
N PHE A 420 -18.72 3.64 -4.50
CA PHE A 420 -17.38 4.01 -4.00
C PHE A 420 -17.21 3.90 -2.47
N SER A 421 -18.29 3.64 -1.74
CA SER A 421 -18.26 3.42 -0.28
C SER A 421 -17.99 1.97 0.11
N THR A 422 -18.13 1.00 -0.81
CA THR A 422 -17.77 -0.41 -0.56
C THR A 422 -16.27 -0.59 -0.34
N ALA A 423 -15.86 -1.72 0.21
CA ALA A 423 -14.45 -2.06 0.38
C ALA A 423 -13.66 -1.97 -0.95
N LYS A 424 -14.20 -2.58 -2.02
CA LYS A 424 -13.65 -2.50 -3.39
C LYS A 424 -13.61 -1.07 -3.94
N GLY A 425 -14.70 -0.32 -3.77
CA GLY A 425 -14.80 1.07 -4.24
C GLY A 425 -13.78 2.02 -3.57
N GLY A 426 -13.51 1.81 -2.28
CA GLY A 426 -12.50 2.56 -1.53
C GLY A 426 -11.08 2.34 -2.06
N LEU A 427 -10.74 1.12 -2.46
CA LEU A 427 -9.46 0.79 -3.09
C LEU A 427 -9.31 1.51 -4.43
N VAL A 428 -10.29 1.36 -5.34
CA VAL A 428 -10.29 2.00 -6.67
C VAL A 428 -10.18 3.52 -6.60
N ARG A 429 -10.94 4.14 -5.69
CA ARG A 429 -10.95 5.59 -5.47
C ARG A 429 -9.55 6.15 -5.24
N SER A 430 -8.73 5.37 -4.55
CA SER A 430 -7.45 5.83 -4.09
C SER A 430 -6.32 5.70 -5.12
N ILE A 431 -6.53 4.93 -6.19
CA ILE A 431 -5.63 4.81 -7.36
C ILE A 431 -5.82 6.01 -8.32
N LEU A 432 -7.01 6.61 -8.35
CA LEU A 432 -7.37 7.67 -9.30
C LEU A 432 -6.73 9.05 -9.00
N PHE A 433 -6.09 9.26 -7.85
CA PHE A 433 -5.63 10.58 -7.39
C PHE A 433 -4.18 10.56 -6.86
N GLU A 434 -3.19 10.73 -7.76
CA GLU A 434 -1.76 10.87 -7.41
C GLU A 434 -1.13 12.19 -7.93
N LYS A 435 0.00 12.62 -7.37
CA LYS A 435 0.59 13.98 -7.54
C LYS A 435 1.85 14.03 -8.39
N ASP A 436 1.96 14.97 -9.34
CA ASP A 436 3.17 15.21 -10.16
C ASP A 436 4.23 16.14 -9.53
N SER A 437 5.48 16.02 -10.03
CA SER A 437 6.68 16.74 -9.54
C SER A 437 7.06 17.93 -10.42
N TYR A 438 6.88 19.16 -9.93
CA TYR A 438 7.16 20.43 -10.65
C TYR A 438 8.58 21.02 -10.43
N ARG A 439 9.45 20.37 -9.65
CA ARG A 439 10.73 20.96 -9.19
C ARG A 439 11.77 21.14 -10.31
N PHE A 440 11.77 20.28 -11.33
CA PHE A 440 12.70 20.35 -12.46
C PHE A 440 12.44 21.58 -13.34
N VAL A 441 11.17 21.88 -13.61
CA VAL A 441 10.74 23.04 -14.41
C VAL A 441 11.14 24.36 -13.72
N ALA A 442 11.07 24.41 -12.39
CA ALA A 442 11.47 25.59 -11.63
C ALA A 442 12.97 25.92 -11.74
N LEU A 443 13.83 24.90 -11.85
CA LEU A 443 15.28 25.11 -12.02
C LEU A 443 15.62 25.65 -13.42
N LEU A 444 15.00 25.11 -14.47
CA LEU A 444 15.19 25.59 -15.84
C LEU A 444 14.71 27.05 -16.00
N ALA A 445 13.57 27.38 -15.41
CA ALA A 445 13.05 28.75 -15.41
C ALA A 445 14.00 29.74 -14.73
N PHE A 446 14.75 29.31 -13.71
CA PHE A 446 15.75 30.15 -13.04
C PHE A 446 16.94 30.48 -13.95
N ILE A 447 17.47 29.49 -14.69
CA ILE A 447 18.57 29.70 -15.63
C ILE A 447 18.13 30.60 -16.79
N ALA A 448 16.94 30.34 -17.36
CA ALA A 448 16.35 31.18 -18.41
C ALA A 448 16.23 32.65 -17.98
N LEU A 449 15.87 32.91 -16.72
CA LEU A 449 15.74 34.26 -16.19
C LEU A 449 17.07 35.02 -16.18
N PHE A 450 18.17 34.39 -15.76
CA PHE A 450 19.50 35.04 -15.79
C PHE A 450 19.96 35.32 -17.21
N GLY A 451 19.79 34.35 -18.12
CA GLY A 451 20.11 34.54 -19.53
C GLY A 451 19.29 35.68 -20.14
N PHE A 452 17.99 35.71 -19.86
CA PHE A 452 17.08 36.76 -20.34
C PHE A 452 17.54 38.15 -19.88
N ILE A 453 17.82 38.31 -18.59
CA ILE A 453 18.31 39.58 -18.02
C ILE A 453 19.65 39.97 -18.68
N TYR A 454 20.58 39.03 -18.83
CA TYR A 454 21.88 39.29 -19.44
C TYR A 454 21.76 39.76 -20.91
N THR A 455 20.94 39.10 -21.72
CA THR A 455 20.71 39.46 -23.12
C THR A 455 20.04 40.82 -23.25
N VAL A 456 19.02 41.10 -22.43
CA VAL A 456 18.34 42.40 -22.41
C VAL A 456 19.31 43.52 -22.03
N VAL A 457 20.09 43.35 -20.95
CA VAL A 457 21.07 44.36 -20.51
C VAL A 457 22.14 44.59 -21.59
N THR A 458 22.71 43.52 -22.14
CA THR A 458 23.79 43.62 -23.14
C THR A 458 23.32 44.29 -24.43
N LYS A 459 22.10 44.00 -24.90
CA LYS A 459 21.56 44.62 -26.12
C LYS A 459 21.10 46.05 -25.93
N ILE A 460 20.58 46.41 -24.76
CA ILE A 460 20.31 47.81 -24.41
C ILE A 460 21.62 48.61 -24.41
N LEU A 461 22.70 48.06 -23.84
CA LEU A 461 24.03 48.69 -23.86
C LEU A 461 24.60 48.86 -25.28
N ARG A 462 24.22 48.00 -26.23
CA ARG A 462 24.63 48.05 -27.65
C ARG A 462 23.72 48.92 -28.53
N GLY A 463 22.63 49.49 -27.99
CA GLY A 463 21.73 50.38 -28.73
C GLY A 463 20.87 49.68 -29.80
N VAL A 464 20.57 48.39 -29.64
CA VAL A 464 19.75 47.60 -30.59
C VAL A 464 18.28 48.03 -30.52
N SER A 465 17.53 47.85 -31.61
CA SER A 465 16.11 48.21 -31.67
C SER A 465 15.29 47.43 -30.61
N PRO A 466 14.27 48.06 -29.97
CA PRO A 466 13.46 47.38 -28.94
C PRO A 466 12.73 46.14 -29.46
N HIS A 467 12.36 46.12 -30.73
CA HIS A 467 11.69 44.99 -31.36
C HIS A 467 12.59 43.74 -31.38
N ASP A 468 13.84 43.90 -31.81
CA ASP A 468 14.79 42.80 -31.94
C ASP A 468 15.30 42.35 -30.57
N ILE A 469 15.40 43.29 -29.60
CA ILE A 469 15.67 42.95 -28.20
C ILE A 469 14.59 42.03 -27.64
N VAL A 470 13.32 42.32 -27.91
CA VAL A 470 12.20 41.52 -27.39
C VAL A 470 12.16 40.14 -28.05
N LEU A 471 12.31 40.06 -29.37
CA LEU A 471 12.32 38.77 -30.09
C LEU A 471 13.47 37.87 -29.63
N GLU A 472 14.71 38.38 -29.59
CA GLU A 472 15.88 37.56 -29.23
C GLU A 472 15.93 37.21 -27.73
N ALA A 473 15.44 38.09 -26.85
CA ALA A 473 15.36 37.78 -25.43
C ALA A 473 14.28 36.72 -25.16
N LEU A 474 13.13 36.78 -25.83
CA LEU A 474 12.09 35.76 -25.71
C LEU A 474 12.50 34.43 -26.37
N ASP A 475 13.26 34.48 -27.47
CA ASP A 475 13.80 33.28 -28.13
C ASP A 475 14.69 32.47 -27.16
N LEU A 476 15.51 33.15 -26.35
CA LEU A 476 16.33 32.50 -25.33
C LEU A 476 15.50 31.68 -24.33
N ILE A 477 14.31 32.15 -23.98
CA ILE A 477 13.41 31.39 -23.09
C ILE A 477 12.99 30.10 -23.81
N THR A 478 12.65 30.17 -25.11
CA THR A 478 12.22 29.02 -25.93
C THR A 478 13.30 27.96 -26.12
N ILE A 479 14.56 28.38 -26.13
CA ILE A 479 15.72 27.51 -26.25
C ILE A 479 15.97 26.69 -24.98
N VAL A 480 15.66 27.23 -23.78
CA VAL A 480 15.91 26.56 -22.49
C VAL A 480 15.02 25.33 -22.27
N VAL A 481 13.83 25.26 -22.88
CA VAL A 481 12.92 24.11 -22.75
C VAL A 481 12.80 23.38 -24.08
N PRO A 482 13.49 22.24 -24.25
CA PRO A 482 13.50 21.54 -25.52
C PRO A 482 12.12 20.99 -25.88
N PRO A 483 11.65 21.21 -27.11
CA PRO A 483 10.34 20.73 -27.56
C PRO A 483 10.28 19.19 -27.65
N ALA A 484 11.42 18.51 -27.87
CA ALA A 484 11.45 17.06 -27.96
C ALA A 484 11.35 16.33 -26.60
N LEU A 485 11.50 17.05 -25.48
CA LEU A 485 11.63 16.46 -24.15
C LEU A 485 10.42 15.59 -23.73
N PRO A 486 9.16 16.06 -23.86
CA PRO A 486 7.99 15.26 -23.47
C PRO A 486 7.78 14.03 -24.35
N ALA A 487 8.08 14.16 -25.65
CA ALA A 487 7.98 13.06 -26.60
C ALA A 487 9.01 11.96 -26.29
N ALA A 488 10.28 12.33 -26.06
CA ALA A 488 11.34 11.41 -25.69
C ALA A 488 11.04 10.66 -24.37
N MET A 489 10.54 11.37 -23.35
CA MET A 489 10.14 10.76 -22.07
C MET A 489 9.02 9.73 -22.24
N THR A 490 8.09 9.98 -23.16
CA THR A 490 6.96 9.09 -23.44
C THR A 490 7.41 7.84 -24.20
N VAL A 491 8.25 8.01 -25.23
CA VAL A 491 8.83 6.90 -26.00
C VAL A 491 9.68 5.98 -25.12
N GLY A 492 10.53 6.56 -24.24
CA GLY A 492 11.34 5.78 -23.31
C GLY A 492 10.50 4.91 -22.36
N ARG A 493 9.40 5.47 -21.81
CA ARG A 493 8.46 4.71 -20.96
C ARG A 493 7.77 3.61 -21.74
N PHE A 494 7.38 3.87 -22.98
CA PHE A 494 6.72 2.88 -23.83
C PHE A 494 7.62 1.66 -24.11
N TYR A 495 8.89 1.89 -24.46
CA TYR A 495 9.84 0.78 -24.67
C TYR A 495 10.10 -0.02 -23.39
N ALA A 496 10.24 0.66 -22.23
CA ALA A 496 10.39 -0.01 -20.94
C ALA A 496 9.14 -0.85 -20.58
N GLN A 497 7.94 -0.29 -20.77
CA GLN A 497 6.68 -0.99 -20.53
C GLN A 497 6.52 -2.21 -21.44
N ASN A 498 6.83 -2.10 -22.73
CA ASN A 498 6.75 -3.22 -23.67
C ASN A 498 7.76 -4.34 -23.32
N ARG A 499 8.96 -3.98 -22.85
CA ARG A 499 9.97 -4.93 -22.41
C ARG A 499 9.56 -5.69 -21.14
N LEU A 500 8.94 -5.00 -20.18
CA LEU A 500 8.33 -5.61 -18.99
C LEU A 500 7.17 -6.53 -19.36
N GLN A 501 6.30 -6.10 -20.28
CA GLN A 501 5.17 -6.90 -20.74
C GLN A 501 5.61 -8.20 -21.42
N LYS A 502 6.70 -8.17 -22.20
CA LYS A 502 7.32 -9.40 -22.77
C LYS A 502 7.79 -10.38 -21.68
N LYS A 503 8.13 -9.89 -20.49
CA LYS A 503 8.46 -10.68 -19.30
C LYS A 503 7.23 -11.03 -18.45
N GLN A 504 6.01 -10.81 -18.94
CA GLN A 504 4.75 -10.99 -18.22
C GLN A 504 4.59 -10.11 -16.96
N ILE A 505 5.26 -8.96 -16.93
CA ILE A 505 5.10 -7.94 -15.90
C ILE A 505 4.30 -6.78 -16.50
N PHE A 506 3.05 -6.63 -16.07
CA PHE A 506 2.14 -5.59 -16.51
C PHE A 506 2.29 -4.37 -15.60
N CYS A 507 2.36 -3.18 -16.20
CA CYS A 507 2.44 -1.93 -15.46
C CYS A 507 1.22 -1.07 -15.78
N ILE A 508 0.42 -0.76 -14.76
CA ILE A 508 -0.80 0.06 -14.86
C ILE A 508 -0.44 1.55 -14.83
N SER A 509 0.53 1.93 -14.00
CA SER A 509 1.04 3.29 -13.86
C SER A 509 2.48 3.41 -14.38
N PRO A 510 2.71 3.91 -15.61
CA PRO A 510 4.05 4.05 -16.18
C PRO A 510 4.99 4.94 -15.38
N ARG A 511 4.48 5.73 -14.43
CA ARG A 511 5.30 6.58 -13.56
C ARG A 511 6.08 5.77 -12.53
N SER A 512 5.52 4.67 -12.04
CA SER A 512 6.17 3.78 -11.08
C SER A 512 7.38 3.08 -11.71
N ILE A 513 7.42 2.98 -13.05
CA ILE A 513 8.61 2.57 -13.83
C ILE A 513 9.79 3.54 -13.65
N ASN A 514 9.65 4.70 -13.02
CA ASN A 514 10.79 5.58 -12.76
C ASN A 514 11.20 5.46 -11.30
N VAL A 515 10.21 5.46 -10.41
CA VAL A 515 10.46 5.47 -8.96
C VAL A 515 11.15 4.18 -8.50
N SER A 516 10.92 3.06 -9.18
CA SER A 516 11.49 1.76 -8.80
C SER A 516 13.02 1.63 -8.92
N GLY A 517 13.71 2.65 -9.44
CA GLY A 517 15.17 2.63 -9.65
C GLY A 517 15.90 3.33 -8.51
N SER A 518 15.16 4.13 -7.76
CA SER A 518 15.62 4.78 -6.53
C SER A 518 15.34 3.93 -5.29
N ILE A 519 14.85 2.69 -5.43
CA ILE A 519 14.47 1.83 -4.29
C ILE A 519 15.71 1.56 -3.42
N ASP A 520 15.59 1.93 -2.16
CA ASP A 520 16.62 1.71 -1.13
C ASP A 520 16.19 0.56 -0.17
N CYS A 521 14.90 0.22 -0.12
CA CYS A 521 14.33 -0.79 0.77
C CYS A 521 13.19 -1.57 0.10
N VAL A 522 13.19 -2.90 0.21
CA VAL A 522 12.14 -3.80 -0.27
C VAL A 522 11.53 -4.55 0.91
N CYS A 523 10.21 -4.43 1.05
CA CYS A 523 9.40 -5.21 1.98
C CYS A 523 8.75 -6.38 1.24
N PHE A 524 8.84 -7.58 1.80
CA PHE A 524 8.20 -8.79 1.27
C PHE A 524 7.18 -9.34 2.27
N ASP A 525 6.01 -9.74 1.79
CA ASP A 525 5.19 -10.71 2.52
C ASP A 525 5.84 -12.10 2.49
N LYS A 526 5.51 -12.94 3.46
CA LYS A 526 6.09 -14.27 3.62
C LYS A 526 5.31 -15.33 2.84
N THR A 527 4.06 -15.56 3.22
CA THR A 527 3.19 -16.60 2.66
C THR A 527 2.78 -16.22 1.25
N GLY A 528 2.89 -17.13 0.29
CA GLY A 528 2.53 -16.92 -1.11
C GLY A 528 3.41 -15.94 -1.90
N THR A 529 4.24 -15.16 -1.22
CA THR A 529 5.30 -14.33 -1.82
C THR A 529 6.68 -15.02 -1.77
N LEU A 530 7.25 -15.21 -0.58
CA LEU A 530 8.58 -15.85 -0.40
C LEU A 530 8.49 -17.39 -0.35
N THR A 531 7.42 -17.90 0.23
CA THR A 531 7.10 -19.33 0.31
C THR A 531 6.05 -19.72 -0.71
N GLU A 532 5.95 -21.01 -1.03
CA GLU A 532 4.90 -21.56 -1.88
C GLU A 532 3.50 -21.37 -1.24
N ASP A 533 2.46 -21.40 -2.07
CA ASP A 533 1.07 -21.32 -1.61
C ASP A 533 0.66 -22.65 -0.99
N GLY A 534 0.48 -22.66 0.33
CA GLY A 534 0.01 -23.83 1.08
C GLY A 534 0.97 -24.29 2.17
N LEU A 535 0.57 -25.34 2.88
CA LEU A 535 1.33 -25.98 3.94
C LEU A 535 1.34 -27.47 3.66
N ASP A 536 2.52 -28.06 3.54
CA ASP A 536 2.63 -29.51 3.35
C ASP A 536 2.77 -30.20 4.70
N LEU A 537 2.17 -31.39 4.82
CA LEU A 537 2.32 -32.21 6.01
C LEU A 537 3.71 -32.85 6.01
N LEU A 538 4.57 -32.42 6.94
CA LEU A 538 5.91 -32.98 7.10
C LEU A 538 5.83 -34.33 7.83
N CYS A 539 5.20 -34.33 9.01
CA CYS A 539 5.04 -35.52 9.83
C CYS A 539 3.98 -35.33 10.91
N VAL A 540 3.58 -36.45 11.52
CA VAL A 540 2.77 -36.48 12.74
C VAL A 540 3.57 -37.11 13.87
N VAL A 541 3.42 -36.58 15.07
CA VAL A 541 4.11 -37.03 16.29
C VAL A 541 3.06 -37.47 17.31
N PRO A 542 2.61 -38.74 17.26
CA PRO A 542 1.58 -39.25 18.16
C PRO A 542 2.13 -39.46 19.56
N VAL A 543 1.23 -39.45 20.55
CA VAL A 543 1.53 -39.71 21.96
C VAL A 543 0.88 -41.01 22.41
N GLU A 544 1.68 -41.86 23.05
CA GLU A 544 1.21 -43.10 23.67
C GLU A 544 1.93 -43.27 25.01
N GLY A 545 1.21 -43.63 26.07
CA GLY A 545 1.82 -43.87 27.39
C GLY A 545 2.61 -42.68 27.97
N LYS A 546 2.18 -41.44 27.71
CA LYS A 546 2.85 -40.17 28.13
C LYS A 546 4.22 -39.91 27.49
N LYS A 547 4.54 -40.56 26.38
CA LYS A 547 5.76 -40.29 25.60
C LYS A 547 5.40 -39.99 24.15
N PHE A 548 6.14 -39.08 23.52
CA PHE A 548 6.09 -38.92 22.07
C PHE A 548 6.69 -40.14 21.40
N GLN A 549 6.00 -40.63 20.37
CA GLN A 549 6.52 -41.64 19.48
C GLN A 549 7.44 -41.01 18.43
N LYS A 550 8.11 -41.86 17.64
CA LYS A 550 8.95 -41.40 16.53
C LYS A 550 8.09 -40.61 15.52
N PRO A 551 8.61 -39.50 14.95
CA PRO A 551 7.91 -38.76 13.91
C PRO A 551 7.57 -39.66 12.73
N VAL A 552 6.30 -39.66 12.32
CA VAL A 552 5.81 -40.47 11.21
C VAL A 552 5.56 -39.55 10.01
N HIS A 553 6.35 -39.72 8.96
CA HIS A 553 6.23 -38.94 7.73
C HIS A 553 5.10 -39.44 6.82
N ASN A 554 4.87 -40.76 6.76
CA ASN A 554 3.79 -41.34 5.97
C ASN A 554 2.63 -41.80 6.85
N VAL A 555 1.55 -41.01 6.86
CA VAL A 555 0.35 -41.23 7.69
C VAL A 555 -0.38 -42.53 7.35
N GLU A 556 -0.25 -43.04 6.12
CA GLU A 556 -0.88 -44.30 5.67
C GLU A 556 -0.45 -45.51 6.50
N THR A 557 0.75 -45.45 7.08
CA THR A 557 1.35 -46.52 7.89
C THR A 557 0.77 -46.61 9.31
N LEU A 558 0.02 -45.60 9.75
CA LEU A 558 -0.57 -45.59 11.10
C LEU A 558 -1.79 -46.51 11.21
N PRO A 559 -1.98 -47.22 12.33
CA PRO A 559 -3.21 -47.96 12.58
C PRO A 559 -4.42 -47.02 12.69
N TYR A 560 -5.63 -47.52 12.38
CA TYR A 560 -6.89 -46.76 12.51
C TYR A 560 -7.27 -46.56 13.98
N ASN A 561 -6.50 -45.72 14.66
CA ASN A 561 -6.68 -45.34 16.05
C ASN A 561 -7.42 -43.98 16.16
N ALA A 562 -7.69 -43.55 17.40
CA ALA A 562 -8.33 -42.26 17.65
C ALA A 562 -7.54 -41.07 17.05
N PHE A 563 -6.21 -41.17 16.90
CA PHE A 563 -5.40 -40.11 16.29
C PHE A 563 -5.76 -39.92 14.81
N VAL A 564 -5.82 -41.01 14.03
CA VAL A 564 -6.22 -40.96 12.61
C VAL A 564 -7.67 -40.52 12.48
N CYS A 565 -8.58 -40.97 13.36
CA CYS A 565 -9.96 -40.51 13.38
C CYS A 565 -10.05 -38.97 13.54
N GLY A 566 -9.23 -38.39 14.41
CA GLY A 566 -9.15 -36.94 14.58
C GLY A 566 -8.55 -36.22 13.37
N LEU A 567 -7.54 -36.80 12.72
CA LEU A 567 -6.92 -36.25 11.52
C LEU A 567 -7.88 -36.20 10.32
N VAL A 568 -8.70 -37.25 10.17
CA VAL A 568 -9.69 -37.39 9.09
C VAL A 568 -10.93 -36.53 9.34
N SER A 569 -11.40 -36.43 10.59
CA SER A 569 -12.73 -35.83 10.86
C SER A 569 -12.71 -34.40 11.39
N CYS A 570 -11.62 -33.97 12.02
CA CYS A 570 -11.54 -32.64 12.63
C CYS A 570 -11.18 -31.59 11.58
N HIS A 571 -12.03 -31.36 10.59
CA HIS A 571 -11.83 -30.36 9.54
C HIS A 571 -13.17 -29.77 9.08
N SER A 572 -13.13 -28.66 8.34
CA SER A 572 -14.31 -28.05 7.71
C SER A 572 -14.33 -28.19 6.17
N LEU A 573 -13.72 -29.27 5.64
CA LEU A 573 -13.76 -29.57 4.20
C LEU A 573 -15.17 -29.94 3.76
N THR A 574 -15.52 -29.53 2.54
CA THR A 574 -16.80 -29.78 1.90
C THR A 574 -16.58 -30.27 0.47
N VAL A 575 -17.56 -30.95 -0.13
CA VAL A 575 -17.47 -31.41 -1.52
C VAL A 575 -18.25 -30.45 -2.41
N ILE A 576 -17.55 -29.73 -3.27
CA ILE A 576 -18.13 -28.80 -4.24
C ILE A 576 -17.83 -29.35 -5.64
N ASN A 577 -18.86 -29.60 -6.46
CA ASN A 577 -18.72 -30.15 -7.81
C ASN A 577 -17.86 -31.43 -7.86
N LYS A 578 -18.02 -32.33 -6.88
CA LYS A 578 -17.22 -33.57 -6.71
C LYS A 578 -15.73 -33.36 -6.43
N GLN A 579 -15.30 -32.15 -6.11
CA GLN A 579 -13.96 -31.85 -5.61
C GLN A 579 -14.01 -31.45 -4.13
N ILE A 580 -13.01 -31.87 -3.37
CA ILE A 580 -12.86 -31.50 -1.97
C ILE A 580 -12.36 -30.06 -1.92
N SER A 581 -13.05 -29.21 -1.16
CA SER A 581 -12.74 -27.80 -1.04
C SER A 581 -12.85 -27.34 0.42
N GLY A 582 -11.92 -26.49 0.84
CA GLY A 582 -11.82 -25.95 2.20
C GLY A 582 -10.40 -25.45 2.48
N ASP A 583 -10.07 -25.24 3.75
CA ASP A 583 -8.76 -24.73 4.17
C ASP A 583 -7.62 -25.62 3.60
N PRO A 584 -6.59 -25.07 2.94
CA PRO A 584 -5.49 -25.84 2.36
C PRO A 584 -4.76 -26.71 3.38
N LEU A 585 -4.67 -26.26 4.63
CA LEU A 585 -4.08 -27.02 5.73
C LEU A 585 -4.89 -28.28 5.99
N ASP A 586 -6.22 -28.13 6.07
CA ASP A 586 -7.16 -29.22 6.30
C ASP A 586 -7.18 -30.17 5.11
N LEU A 587 -7.11 -29.61 3.89
CA LEU A 587 -7.07 -30.37 2.65
C LEU A 587 -5.81 -31.23 2.61
N LYS A 588 -4.64 -30.67 2.89
CA LYS A 588 -3.36 -31.40 2.91
C LYS A 588 -3.31 -32.45 4.02
N MET A 589 -3.85 -32.10 5.18
CA MET A 589 -4.05 -33.05 6.28
C MET A 589 -4.90 -34.24 5.84
N PHE A 590 -6.05 -34.00 5.20
CA PHE A 590 -6.96 -35.04 4.71
C PHE A 590 -6.37 -35.86 3.56
N GLU A 591 -5.77 -35.20 2.55
CA GLU A 591 -5.11 -35.82 1.39
C GLU A 591 -3.99 -36.77 1.79
N SER A 592 -3.30 -36.48 2.90
CA SER A 592 -2.25 -37.34 3.46
C SER A 592 -2.78 -38.68 4.00
N THR A 593 -4.06 -38.74 4.37
CA THR A 593 -4.69 -39.96 4.91
C THR A 593 -5.16 -40.92 3.83
N LYS A 594 -5.42 -40.42 2.61
CA LYS A 594 -6.08 -41.15 1.49
C LYS A 594 -7.51 -41.62 1.79
N TRP A 595 -8.18 -41.06 2.79
CA TRP A 595 -9.60 -41.32 3.03
C TRP A 595 -10.46 -40.60 2.00
N THR A 596 -11.68 -41.09 1.81
CA THR A 596 -12.65 -40.48 0.89
C THR A 596 -13.80 -39.86 1.68
N ILE A 597 -14.16 -38.63 1.33
CA ILE A 597 -15.30 -37.89 1.87
C ILE A 597 -16.50 -38.05 0.93
N GLU A 598 -17.64 -38.45 1.47
CA GLU A 598 -18.92 -38.50 0.77
C GLU A 598 -19.91 -37.56 1.47
N GLU A 599 -20.39 -36.55 0.73
CA GLU A 599 -21.54 -35.73 1.10
C GLU A 599 -22.70 -36.11 0.17
N ASN A 600 -23.87 -36.40 0.73
CA ASN A 600 -25.04 -36.75 -0.09
C ASN A 600 -25.56 -35.49 -0.81
N ASP A 601 -25.43 -35.46 -2.14
CA ASP A 601 -26.07 -34.48 -3.03
C ASP A 601 -27.61 -34.71 -3.04
N ILE A 602 -28.31 -34.31 -1.98
CA ILE A 602 -29.77 -34.48 -1.92
C ILE A 602 -30.46 -33.20 -2.38
N SER A 603 -31.06 -33.28 -3.57
CA SER A 603 -31.97 -32.29 -4.17
C SER A 603 -33.39 -32.29 -3.59
N ASP A 604 -33.66 -33.02 -2.49
CA ASP A 604 -35.02 -33.23 -1.98
C ASP A 604 -35.34 -32.38 -0.75
N ASN A 605 -36.16 -31.35 -0.99
CA ASN A 605 -36.68 -30.36 -0.03
C ASN A 605 -37.64 -30.89 1.06
N SER A 606 -37.76 -32.20 1.31
CA SER A 606 -38.90 -32.72 2.10
C SER A 606 -38.60 -33.43 3.42
N LYS A 607 -37.34 -33.65 3.84
CA LYS A 607 -37.06 -34.44 5.07
C LYS A 607 -35.82 -34.00 5.87
N PHE A 608 -35.77 -32.77 6.36
CA PHE A 608 -34.60 -32.17 7.05
C PHE A 608 -34.77 -31.95 8.57
N ASN A 609 -35.28 -32.93 9.33
CA ASN A 609 -35.04 -32.97 10.79
C ASN A 609 -33.74 -33.72 11.15
N MET A 610 -33.00 -34.25 10.16
CA MET A 610 -31.71 -34.88 10.35
C MET A 610 -30.69 -34.18 9.46
N ILE A 611 -29.70 -33.54 10.07
CA ILE A 611 -28.46 -33.13 9.39
C ILE A 611 -27.88 -34.43 8.82
N PHE A 612 -27.78 -34.55 7.50
CA PHE A 612 -27.06 -35.67 6.90
C PHE A 612 -25.58 -35.52 7.30
N PRO A 613 -25.01 -36.49 8.04
CA PRO A 613 -23.62 -36.40 8.46
C PRO A 613 -22.73 -36.54 7.23
N THR A 614 -21.69 -35.69 7.13
CA THR A 614 -20.56 -35.95 6.22
C THR A 614 -19.94 -37.29 6.62
N VAL A 615 -19.85 -38.24 5.68
CA VAL A 615 -19.34 -39.59 5.94
C VAL A 615 -17.94 -39.74 5.37
N PHE A 616 -17.04 -40.29 6.19
CA PHE A 616 -15.67 -40.62 5.78
C PHE A 616 -15.49 -42.12 5.69
N LYS A 617 -14.91 -42.57 4.58
CA LYS A 617 -14.60 -43.98 4.32
C LYS A 617 -13.09 -44.21 4.16
N PRO A 618 -12.55 -45.31 4.69
CA PRO A 618 -11.14 -45.66 4.55
C PRO A 618 -10.80 -46.11 3.12
N PRO A 619 -9.52 -46.07 2.72
CA PRO A 619 -9.07 -46.52 1.41
C PRO A 619 -9.27 -48.04 1.23
N LYS A 620 -9.77 -48.45 0.06
CA LYS A 620 -10.17 -49.85 -0.24
C LYS A 620 -9.00 -50.85 -0.38
N ILE A 621 -7.74 -50.41 -0.43
CA ILE A 621 -6.56 -51.26 -0.66
C ILE A 621 -5.45 -50.89 0.31
N ARG A 622 -5.14 -51.76 1.29
CA ARG A 622 -3.86 -51.73 2.03
C ARG A 622 -2.90 -52.77 1.43
N THR A 623 -1.78 -52.32 0.87
CA THR A 623 -0.68 -53.21 0.48
C THR A 623 -0.02 -53.79 1.73
N LYS A 624 0.06 -55.13 1.80
CA LYS A 624 0.68 -55.90 2.88
C LYS A 624 2.12 -55.43 3.14
N SER A 625 2.43 -54.92 4.33
CA SER A 625 3.81 -54.58 4.73
C SER A 625 4.38 -55.48 5.83
N ASN A 626 3.73 -56.59 6.20
CA ASN A 626 4.32 -57.60 7.10
C ASN A 626 3.88 -59.04 6.75
N PRO A 627 4.81 -59.95 6.37
CA PRO A 627 4.49 -61.34 6.05
C PRO A 627 4.24 -62.26 7.27
N ASN A 628 4.42 -61.79 8.51
CA ASN A 628 4.53 -62.65 9.70
C ASN A 628 3.41 -62.45 10.75
N LEU A 629 2.22 -61.99 10.37
CA LEU A 629 1.06 -61.92 11.26
C LEU A 629 0.04 -63.01 10.91
N ASN A 630 -0.33 -63.82 11.91
CA ASN A 630 -1.23 -64.96 11.79
C ASN A 630 -2.63 -64.54 11.30
N GLU A 631 -3.25 -65.39 10.48
CA GLU A 631 -4.55 -65.21 9.78
C GLU A 631 -5.80 -65.17 10.69
N THR A 632 -5.69 -64.87 11.99
CA THR A 632 -6.83 -64.95 12.94
C THR A 632 -7.34 -63.62 13.48
N ASP A 633 -6.69 -62.49 13.17
CA ASP A 633 -7.16 -61.14 13.54
C ASP A 633 -7.72 -60.37 12.32
N PHE A 634 -8.56 -61.02 11.51
CA PHE A 634 -9.36 -60.31 10.50
C PHE A 634 -10.47 -59.52 11.19
N ILE A 635 -10.16 -58.31 11.66
CA ILE A 635 -11.20 -57.28 11.83
C ILE A 635 -11.64 -56.89 10.42
N ASP A 636 -12.94 -57.03 10.18
CA ASP A 636 -13.63 -56.62 8.95
C ASP A 636 -13.56 -55.08 8.82
N ASP A 637 -12.39 -54.56 8.41
CA ASP A 637 -12.09 -53.13 8.23
C ASP A 637 -12.93 -52.49 7.10
N SER A 638 -13.77 -53.27 6.41
CA SER A 638 -14.65 -52.82 5.32
C SER A 638 -15.84 -51.97 5.80
N ASN A 639 -16.18 -52.00 7.09
CA ASN A 639 -17.33 -51.28 7.68
C ASN A 639 -16.94 -50.10 8.60
N PHE A 640 -15.67 -49.66 8.60
CA PHE A 640 -15.22 -48.57 9.47
C PHE A 640 -15.56 -47.19 8.88
N GLU A 641 -16.80 -46.73 9.05
CA GLU A 641 -17.25 -45.40 8.60
C GLU A 641 -17.35 -44.40 9.77
N ILE A 642 -17.01 -43.14 9.51
CA ILE A 642 -17.12 -42.05 10.48
C ILE A 642 -18.11 -41.01 9.97
N GLY A 643 -19.11 -40.67 10.79
CA GLY A 643 -20.05 -39.59 10.48
C GLY A 643 -19.82 -38.35 11.35
N THR A 644 -19.70 -37.18 10.75
CA THR A 644 -19.67 -35.89 11.46
C THR A 644 -21.07 -35.46 11.85
N ILE A 645 -21.30 -35.22 13.14
CA ILE A 645 -22.60 -34.79 13.67
C ILE A 645 -22.69 -33.27 13.76
N ARG A 646 -21.64 -32.63 14.28
CA ARG A 646 -21.60 -31.19 14.49
C ARG A 646 -20.17 -30.68 14.48
N GLU A 647 -19.95 -29.58 13.79
CA GLU A 647 -18.69 -28.86 13.75
C GLU A 647 -18.74 -27.56 14.57
N PHE A 648 -17.63 -27.25 15.22
CA PHE A 648 -17.31 -25.96 15.81
C PHE A 648 -16.17 -25.36 15.00
N PRO A 649 -16.47 -24.42 14.09
CA PRO A 649 -15.49 -23.91 13.14
C PRO A 649 -14.34 -23.19 13.85
N PHE A 650 -13.21 -23.12 13.16
CA PHE A 650 -12.05 -22.37 13.61
C PHE A 650 -12.41 -20.89 13.75
N SER A 651 -11.89 -20.26 14.81
CA SER A 651 -11.95 -18.81 15.00
C SER A 651 -10.58 -18.32 15.40
N SER A 652 -10.06 -17.27 14.74
CA SER A 652 -8.74 -16.70 15.03
C SER A 652 -8.60 -16.15 16.44
N SER A 653 -9.71 -15.68 17.05
CA SER A 653 -9.72 -15.25 18.46
C SER A 653 -9.61 -16.43 19.43
N LEU A 654 -10.18 -17.58 19.07
CA LEU A 654 -10.18 -18.80 19.90
C LEU A 654 -8.99 -19.74 19.61
N GLN A 655 -8.37 -19.59 18.43
CA GLN A 655 -7.24 -20.35 17.89
C GLN A 655 -7.41 -21.88 17.88
N ARG A 656 -8.66 -22.37 17.80
CA ARG A 656 -8.96 -23.80 17.81
C ARG A 656 -10.29 -24.09 17.12
N MET A 657 -10.43 -25.32 16.62
CA MET A 657 -11.68 -25.88 16.10
C MET A 657 -11.99 -27.22 16.78
N GLY A 658 -13.24 -27.66 16.70
CA GLY A 658 -13.62 -28.95 17.22
C GLY A 658 -14.75 -29.58 16.44
N VAL A 659 -14.83 -30.91 16.47
CA VAL A 659 -15.83 -31.68 15.73
C VAL A 659 -16.33 -32.82 16.61
N ILE A 660 -17.64 -33.04 16.60
CA ILE A 660 -18.29 -34.19 17.22
C ILE A 660 -18.58 -35.21 16.15
N ILE A 661 -18.04 -36.41 16.32
CA ILE A 661 -18.23 -37.53 15.41
C ILE A 661 -18.96 -38.70 16.07
N ARG A 662 -19.45 -39.60 15.22
CA ARG A 662 -19.93 -40.92 15.62
C ARG A 662 -19.37 -41.96 14.65
N LYS A 663 -18.75 -43.01 15.19
CA LYS A 663 -18.32 -44.19 14.41
C LYS A 663 -19.53 -45.07 14.10
N LEU A 664 -19.56 -45.68 12.92
CA LEU A 664 -20.59 -46.63 12.53
C LEU A 664 -20.57 -47.83 13.50
N GLY A 665 -21.73 -48.17 14.08
CA GLY A 665 -21.83 -49.20 15.13
C GLY A 665 -21.44 -48.76 16.55
N GLY A 666 -20.89 -47.54 16.73
CA GLY A 666 -20.52 -46.99 18.04
C GLY A 666 -21.73 -46.48 18.85
N GLN A 667 -21.75 -46.78 20.16
CA GLN A 667 -22.75 -46.27 21.11
C GLN A 667 -22.44 -44.85 21.63
N ASN A 668 -21.16 -44.47 21.70
CA ASN A 668 -20.72 -43.17 22.22
C ASN A 668 -20.41 -42.17 21.10
N PHE A 669 -20.52 -40.88 21.41
CA PHE A 669 -20.02 -39.80 20.55
C PHE A 669 -18.57 -39.50 20.92
N GLU A 670 -17.77 -39.05 19.96
CA GLU A 670 -16.38 -38.64 20.21
C GLU A 670 -16.21 -37.17 19.82
N TYR A 671 -15.51 -36.42 20.66
CA TYR A 671 -15.14 -35.04 20.38
C TYR A 671 -13.65 -34.96 20.07
N TYR A 672 -13.33 -34.34 18.94
CA TYR A 672 -11.96 -34.02 18.53
C TYR A 672 -11.79 -32.52 18.52
N CYS A 673 -10.65 -32.05 19.01
CA CYS A 673 -10.29 -30.64 18.99
C CYS A 673 -8.87 -30.48 18.47
N LYS A 674 -8.69 -29.59 17.49
CA LYS A 674 -7.36 -29.21 16.98
C LYS A 674 -7.16 -27.71 17.06
N GLY A 675 -5.94 -27.27 17.35
CA GLY A 675 -5.65 -25.85 17.52
C GLY A 675 -4.19 -25.57 17.82
N SER A 676 -3.90 -24.32 18.22
CA SER A 676 -2.57 -23.97 18.68
C SER A 676 -2.20 -24.80 19.92
N PRO A 677 -0.94 -25.30 20.02
CA PRO A 677 -0.50 -26.10 21.15
C PRO A 677 -0.77 -25.44 22.51
N GLU A 678 -0.48 -24.15 22.63
CA GLU A 678 -0.72 -23.34 23.85
C GLU A 678 -2.20 -23.32 24.26
N MET A 679 -3.12 -23.17 23.30
CA MET A 679 -4.56 -23.11 23.60
C MET A 679 -5.14 -24.47 23.92
N ILE A 680 -4.69 -25.53 23.24
CA ILE A 680 -5.17 -26.89 23.50
C ILE A 680 -4.74 -27.35 24.90
N LEU A 681 -3.54 -26.99 25.35
CA LEU A 681 -3.04 -27.30 26.69
C LEU A 681 -3.99 -26.80 27.81
N ASN A 682 -4.67 -25.67 27.61
CA ASN A 682 -5.61 -25.12 28.61
C ASN A 682 -6.85 -26.00 28.85
N PHE A 683 -7.18 -26.90 27.92
CA PHE A 683 -8.39 -27.74 27.98
C PHE A 683 -8.08 -29.23 28.16
N VAL A 684 -6.80 -29.59 28.13
CA VAL A 684 -6.31 -30.96 28.21
C VAL A 684 -6.07 -31.36 29.68
N ASP A 685 -6.37 -32.61 30.03
CA ASP A 685 -6.00 -33.18 31.33
C ASP A 685 -4.47 -33.20 31.47
N PRO A 686 -3.89 -32.50 32.47
CA PRO A 686 -2.45 -32.43 32.69
C PRO A 686 -1.76 -33.80 32.77
N ASN A 687 -2.47 -34.84 33.17
CA ASN A 687 -1.93 -36.20 33.28
C ASN A 687 -1.62 -36.85 31.92
N THR A 688 -2.17 -36.33 30.83
CA THR A 688 -2.01 -36.87 29.47
C THR A 688 -0.86 -36.22 28.69
N ILE A 689 -0.29 -35.14 29.21
CA ILE A 689 0.77 -34.37 28.55
C ILE A 689 2.13 -35.05 28.75
N PRO A 690 2.92 -35.28 27.69
CA PRO A 690 4.29 -35.78 27.82
C PRO A 690 5.21 -34.80 28.57
N HIS A 691 6.13 -35.32 29.37
CA HIS A 691 7.07 -34.49 30.14
C HIS A 691 7.98 -33.60 29.26
N ASN A 692 8.31 -34.06 28.04
CA ASN A 692 9.13 -33.34 27.06
C ASN A 692 8.29 -32.56 26.02
N PHE A 693 7.02 -32.22 26.33
CA PHE A 693 6.14 -31.47 25.44
C PHE A 693 6.75 -30.15 24.98
N HIS A 694 7.27 -29.36 25.91
CA HIS A 694 7.75 -28.01 25.61
C HIS A 694 9.02 -28.07 24.76
N ASP A 695 9.94 -28.98 25.08
CA ASP A 695 11.19 -29.16 24.34
C ASP A 695 10.94 -29.58 22.87
N VAL A 696 10.03 -30.54 22.65
CA VAL A 696 9.69 -31.04 21.30
C VAL A 696 8.96 -29.97 20.49
N LEU A 697 8.01 -29.26 21.11
CA LEU A 697 7.31 -28.15 20.47
C LEU A 697 8.30 -27.03 20.10
N GLU A 698 9.20 -26.69 21.01
CA GLU A 698 10.21 -25.65 20.79
C GLU A 698 11.16 -26.04 19.64
N CYS A 699 11.62 -27.30 19.60
CA CYS A 699 12.47 -27.82 18.52
C CYS A 699 11.83 -27.58 17.13
N TYR A 700 10.59 -28.01 16.92
CA TYR A 700 9.90 -27.84 15.65
C TYR A 700 9.56 -26.39 15.33
N THR A 701 9.17 -25.59 16.32
CA THR A 701 8.82 -24.18 16.09
C THR A 701 10.04 -23.30 15.83
N GLN A 702 11.21 -23.64 16.41
CA GLN A 702 12.49 -22.99 16.11
C GLN A 702 13.01 -23.31 14.71
N GLU A 703 12.77 -24.52 14.22
CA GLU A 703 13.03 -24.92 12.82
C GLU A 703 12.03 -24.32 11.83
N GLY A 704 11.06 -23.52 12.30
CA GLY A 704 10.13 -22.80 11.45
C GLY A 704 8.90 -23.60 11.02
N TYR A 705 8.72 -24.82 11.52
CA TYR A 705 7.54 -25.61 11.23
C TYR A 705 6.29 -25.07 11.93
N ARG A 706 5.14 -25.20 11.28
CA ARG A 706 3.85 -24.88 11.87
C ARG A 706 3.32 -26.11 12.59
N VAL A 707 3.21 -26.01 13.91
CA VAL A 707 2.79 -27.13 14.77
C VAL A 707 1.34 -26.94 15.23
N ILE A 708 0.53 -27.99 15.10
CA ILE A 708 -0.85 -28.05 15.57
C ILE A 708 -0.98 -29.18 16.58
N ALA A 709 -1.69 -28.94 17.68
CA ALA A 709 -2.01 -29.95 18.67
C ALA A 709 -3.38 -30.58 18.38
N LEU A 710 -3.49 -31.89 18.57
CA LEU A 710 -4.75 -32.64 18.51
C LEU A 710 -5.08 -33.23 19.89
N ALA A 711 -6.33 -33.09 20.30
CA ALA A 711 -6.86 -33.67 21.53
C ALA A 711 -8.21 -34.35 21.28
N HIS A 712 -8.54 -35.36 22.09
CA HIS A 712 -9.78 -36.13 21.98
C HIS A 712 -10.48 -36.33 23.32
N ARG A 713 -11.81 -36.51 23.30
CA ARG A 713 -12.61 -36.94 24.46
C ARG A 713 -13.82 -37.75 24.03
N GLU A 714 -14.14 -38.80 24.79
CA GLU A 714 -15.39 -39.55 24.61
C GLU A 714 -16.56 -38.86 25.34
N LEU A 715 -17.71 -38.78 24.66
CA LEU A 715 -18.93 -38.13 25.14
C LEU A 715 -20.06 -39.16 25.32
N LYS A 716 -20.48 -39.33 26.58
CA LYS A 716 -21.67 -40.13 26.96
C LYS A 716 -22.89 -39.22 27.09
N MET A 717 -23.54 -38.90 25.97
CA MET A 717 -24.74 -38.04 25.95
C MET A 717 -25.72 -38.44 24.83
N SER A 718 -26.98 -38.05 24.97
CA SER A 718 -28.02 -38.33 23.95
C SER A 718 -27.87 -37.43 22.72
N TYR A 719 -28.31 -37.93 21.56
CA TYR A 719 -28.20 -37.22 20.27
C TYR A 719 -28.80 -35.80 20.30
N LEU A 720 -29.97 -35.63 20.93
CA LEU A 720 -30.63 -34.32 21.06
C LEU A 720 -29.82 -33.31 21.90
N LYS A 721 -29.08 -33.80 22.91
CA LYS A 721 -28.24 -32.95 23.74
C LYS A 721 -26.97 -32.50 22.99
N VAL A 722 -26.39 -33.39 22.18
CA VAL A 722 -25.23 -33.11 21.31
C VAL A 722 -25.50 -31.97 20.32
N GLN A 723 -26.72 -31.88 19.79
CA GLN A 723 -27.07 -30.83 18.82
C GLN A 723 -27.14 -29.43 19.44
N LYS A 724 -27.47 -29.30 20.73
CA LYS A 724 -27.70 -28.00 21.40
C LYS A 724 -26.62 -27.60 22.41
N VAL A 725 -25.68 -28.49 22.72
CA VAL A 725 -24.63 -28.24 23.72
C VAL A 725 -23.74 -27.05 23.33
N GLN A 726 -23.36 -26.25 24.31
CA GLN A 726 -22.42 -25.14 24.14
C GLN A 726 -20.98 -25.64 24.14
N ARG A 727 -20.09 -24.90 23.48
CA ARG A 727 -18.69 -25.29 23.24
C ARG A 727 -17.91 -25.48 24.55
N GLU A 728 -18.15 -24.58 25.51
CA GLU A 728 -17.49 -24.50 26.81
C GLU A 728 -17.78 -25.70 27.71
N VAL A 729 -18.87 -26.42 27.45
CA VAL A 729 -19.26 -27.62 28.21
C VAL A 729 -18.47 -28.84 27.74
N ILE A 730 -18.09 -28.87 26.46
CA ILE A 730 -17.40 -30.01 25.84
C ILE A 730 -15.88 -29.87 25.95
N GLU A 731 -15.36 -28.65 25.78
CA GLU A 731 -13.92 -28.34 25.83
C GLU A 731 -13.37 -28.31 27.26
N LYS A 732 -13.43 -29.46 27.94
CA LYS A 732 -12.84 -29.70 29.27
C LYS A 732 -12.28 -31.11 29.32
N ASP A 733 -11.24 -31.34 30.13
CA ASP A 733 -10.67 -32.67 30.41
C ASP A 733 -10.37 -33.49 29.13
N LEU A 734 -9.81 -32.85 28.11
CA LEU A 734 -9.45 -33.51 26.86
C LEU A 734 -8.18 -34.35 27.03
N LYS A 735 -8.09 -35.49 26.34
CA LYS A 735 -6.86 -36.29 26.30
C LYS A 735 -5.98 -35.82 25.15
N PHE A 736 -4.72 -35.50 25.45
CA PHE A 736 -3.73 -35.13 24.45
C PHE A 736 -3.38 -36.32 23.55
N MET A 737 -3.41 -36.11 22.23
CA MET A 737 -3.18 -37.18 21.24
C MET A 737 -1.84 -37.06 20.52
N GLY A 738 -1.37 -35.84 20.27
CA GLY A 738 -0.08 -35.60 19.62
C GLY A 738 -0.01 -34.29 18.86
N LEU A 739 1.10 -34.13 18.12
CA LEU A 739 1.40 -32.95 17.32
C LEU A 739 1.34 -33.28 15.82
N ILE A 740 0.89 -32.31 15.04
CA ILE A 740 0.87 -32.33 13.58
C ILE A 740 1.84 -31.23 13.13
N VAL A 741 2.87 -31.61 12.37
CA VAL A 741 3.95 -30.72 11.96
C VAL A 741 3.83 -30.45 10.47
N LEU A 742 3.70 -29.17 10.12
CA LEU A 742 3.51 -28.69 8.75
C LEU A 742 4.72 -27.85 8.33
N GLU A 743 5.18 -28.03 7.10
CA GLU A 743 6.27 -27.28 6.51
C GLU A 743 5.75 -26.21 5.57
N ASN A 744 6.38 -25.03 5.62
CA ASN A 744 6.11 -23.94 4.69
C ASN A 744 7.34 -23.73 3.80
N ARG A 745 7.29 -24.30 2.60
CA ARG A 745 8.45 -24.43 1.72
C ARG A 745 8.79 -23.10 1.04
N LEU A 746 10.07 -22.73 1.03
CA LEU A 746 10.57 -21.60 0.25
C LEU A 746 10.46 -21.88 -1.26
N LYS A 747 10.06 -20.87 -2.05
CA LYS A 747 10.17 -20.95 -3.51
C LYS A 747 11.64 -21.09 -3.91
N THR A 748 11.91 -21.90 -4.93
CA THR A 748 13.27 -22.17 -5.43
C THR A 748 14.02 -20.89 -5.83
N ASP A 749 13.29 -19.87 -6.28
CA ASP A 749 13.85 -18.60 -6.73
C ASP A 749 14.07 -17.58 -5.60
N THR A 750 13.59 -17.84 -4.38
CA THR A 750 13.61 -16.85 -3.30
C THR A 750 15.03 -16.53 -2.83
N THR A 751 15.78 -17.54 -2.38
CA THR A 751 17.15 -17.39 -1.89
C THR A 751 18.10 -16.71 -2.88
N PRO A 752 18.15 -17.07 -4.19
CA PRO A 752 19.03 -16.39 -5.13
C PRO A 752 18.61 -14.92 -5.36
N CYS A 753 17.33 -14.60 -5.30
CA CYS A 753 16.88 -13.22 -5.46
C CYS A 753 17.24 -12.33 -4.27
N ILE A 754 17.04 -12.81 -3.04
CA ILE A 754 17.43 -12.09 -1.82
C ILE A 754 18.94 -11.86 -1.78
N LYS A 755 19.74 -12.85 -2.20
CA LYS A 755 21.19 -12.69 -2.31
C LYS A 755 21.58 -11.54 -3.25
N ILE A 756 20.96 -11.46 -4.43
CA ILE A 756 21.21 -10.37 -5.38
C ILE A 756 20.80 -9.00 -4.81
N LEU A 757 19.70 -8.93 -4.05
CA LEU A 757 19.27 -7.68 -3.40
C LEU A 757 20.26 -7.24 -2.31
N ASN A 758 20.72 -8.18 -1.48
CA ASN A 758 21.72 -7.92 -0.45
C ASN A 758 23.07 -7.51 -1.07
N ASP A 759 23.51 -8.18 -2.14
CA ASP A 759 24.73 -7.83 -2.90
C ASP A 759 24.61 -6.42 -3.53
N ALA A 760 23.40 -6.01 -3.89
CA ALA A 760 23.08 -4.67 -4.38
C ALA A 760 22.95 -3.62 -3.26
N CYS A 761 23.22 -3.98 -2.00
CA CYS A 761 23.04 -3.12 -0.82
C CYS A 761 21.61 -2.57 -0.66
N ILE A 762 20.61 -3.28 -1.18
CA ILE A 762 19.19 -2.94 -1.00
C ILE A 762 18.71 -3.61 0.29
N ARG A 763 18.12 -2.82 1.18
CA ARG A 763 17.63 -3.35 2.45
C ARG A 763 16.40 -4.23 2.21
N VAL A 764 16.43 -5.45 2.75
CA VAL A 764 15.28 -6.36 2.69
C VAL A 764 14.62 -6.47 4.07
N ILE A 765 13.29 -6.37 4.12
CA ILE A 765 12.49 -6.51 5.34
C ILE A 765 11.36 -7.52 5.08
N MET A 766 11.15 -8.45 6.01
CA MET A 766 9.99 -9.35 6.00
C MET A 766 8.86 -8.76 6.84
N VAL A 767 7.65 -8.67 6.28
CA VAL A 767 6.45 -8.17 6.96
C VAL A 767 5.33 -9.17 6.78
N THR A 768 4.93 -9.87 7.86
CA THR A 768 4.01 -11.01 7.77
C THR A 768 2.99 -11.06 8.92
N GLY A 769 1.87 -11.74 8.67
CA GLY A 769 0.86 -12.10 9.68
C GLY A 769 1.25 -13.32 10.53
N ASP A 770 2.30 -14.04 10.16
CA ASP A 770 2.71 -15.29 10.83
C ASP A 770 3.40 -15.08 12.18
N ASN A 771 3.63 -16.19 12.90
CA ASN A 771 4.37 -16.18 14.15
C ASN A 771 5.83 -15.73 13.95
N MET A 772 6.37 -15.03 14.95
CA MET A 772 7.71 -14.45 14.93
C MET A 772 8.81 -15.51 14.75
N LEU A 773 8.71 -16.66 15.42
CA LEU A 773 9.70 -17.73 15.31
C LEU A 773 9.77 -18.32 13.90
N THR A 774 8.60 -18.63 13.31
CA THR A 774 8.49 -19.10 11.93
C THR A 774 9.03 -18.07 10.94
N ALA A 775 8.67 -16.80 11.11
CA ALA A 775 9.17 -15.72 10.27
C ALA A 775 10.70 -15.57 10.38
N LEU A 776 11.27 -15.73 11.58
CA LEU A 776 12.71 -15.69 11.80
C LEU A 776 13.46 -16.88 11.19
N SER A 777 12.88 -18.08 11.23
CA SER A 777 13.45 -19.25 10.54
C SER A 777 13.51 -19.00 9.03
N VAL A 778 12.37 -18.64 8.43
CA VAL A 778 12.28 -18.34 7.00
C VAL A 778 13.22 -17.20 6.60
N ALA A 779 13.35 -16.16 7.43
CA ALA A 779 14.26 -15.05 7.20
C ALA A 779 15.74 -15.46 7.23
N ARG A 780 16.11 -16.46 8.04
CA ARG A 780 17.46 -17.04 8.06
C ARG A 780 17.70 -17.95 6.85
N ASP A 781 16.71 -18.75 6.48
CA ASP A 781 16.80 -19.70 5.37
C ASP A 781 16.93 -19.00 4.01
N CYS A 782 16.24 -17.86 3.82
CA CYS A 782 16.35 -17.07 2.60
C CYS A 782 17.47 -16.03 2.60
N GLY A 783 18.13 -15.80 3.75
CA GLY A 783 19.26 -14.87 3.88
C GLY A 783 18.89 -13.40 4.09
N ILE A 784 17.66 -13.10 4.53
CA ILE A 784 17.29 -11.75 5.03
C ILE A 784 18.05 -11.45 6.33
N VAL A 785 18.21 -12.46 7.19
CA VAL A 785 19.07 -12.43 8.38
C VAL A 785 20.21 -13.41 8.15
N ALA A 786 21.47 -12.96 8.29
CA ALA A 786 22.61 -13.86 8.10
C ALA A 786 22.69 -14.90 9.23
N GLN A 787 23.19 -16.12 8.93
CA GLN A 787 23.22 -17.25 9.88
C GLN A 787 24.00 -16.99 11.19
N GLY A 788 24.87 -15.99 11.23
CA GLY A 788 25.60 -15.56 12.45
C GLY A 788 25.18 -14.19 13.00
N GLN A 789 24.13 -13.57 12.47
CA GLN A 789 23.68 -12.24 12.87
C GLN A 789 22.76 -12.31 14.10
N SER A 790 23.06 -11.50 15.11
CA SER A 790 22.26 -11.42 16.33
C SER A 790 20.89 -10.79 16.05
N VAL A 791 19.83 -11.43 16.52
CA VAL A 791 18.47 -10.87 16.46
C VAL A 791 18.02 -10.49 17.86
N ILE A 792 17.52 -9.27 18.01
CA ILE A 792 16.95 -8.75 19.24
C ILE A 792 15.43 -8.71 19.08
N ALA A 793 14.73 -9.53 19.85
CA ALA A 793 13.28 -9.50 19.94
C ALA A 793 12.84 -8.38 20.88
N VAL A 794 11.91 -7.55 20.41
CA VAL A 794 11.31 -6.47 21.23
C VAL A 794 10.01 -6.97 21.81
N ASN A 795 9.89 -6.92 23.13
CA ASN A 795 8.73 -7.40 23.87
C ASN A 795 8.17 -6.27 24.75
N CYS A 796 6.89 -6.38 25.10
CA CYS A 796 6.22 -5.45 26.00
C CYS A 796 5.41 -6.21 27.04
N ASP A 797 5.49 -5.78 28.30
CA ASP A 797 4.64 -6.31 29.35
C ASP A 797 3.26 -5.64 29.25
N SER A 798 2.21 -6.45 29.06
CA SER A 798 0.85 -5.97 28.83
C SER A 798 -0.04 -6.08 30.06
N ASP A 799 0.48 -6.68 31.14
CA ASP A 799 -0.28 -6.94 32.35
C ASP A 799 -0.05 -5.80 33.35
N CYS A 800 -0.87 -4.74 33.28
CA CYS A 800 -1.34 -3.89 34.39
C CYS A 800 -1.81 -2.51 33.87
N ASN A 801 -2.68 -1.82 34.62
CA ASN A 801 -3.17 -0.44 34.39
C ASN A 801 -2.06 0.65 34.49
N VAL A 802 -0.81 0.34 34.13
CA VAL A 802 0.37 1.22 34.19
C VAL A 802 1.00 1.28 32.79
N MET A 803 1.72 2.36 32.48
CA MET A 803 2.45 2.54 31.21
C MET A 803 3.28 1.27 30.87
N PRO A 804 3.05 0.63 29.71
CA PRO A 804 3.60 -0.68 29.39
C PRO A 804 5.11 -0.61 29.19
N LYS A 805 5.89 -1.44 29.89
CA LYS A 805 7.36 -1.41 29.78
C LYS A 805 7.84 -2.23 28.57
N VAL A 806 8.70 -1.63 27.77
CA VAL A 806 9.37 -2.28 26.61
C VAL A 806 10.71 -2.85 27.05
N TYR A 807 11.00 -4.11 26.69
CA TYR A 807 12.28 -4.78 26.98
C TYR A 807 12.83 -5.52 25.77
N PHE A 808 14.15 -5.72 25.75
CA PHE A 808 14.90 -6.26 24.62
C PHE A 808 15.53 -7.61 25.00
N THR A 809 15.25 -8.64 24.21
CA THR A 809 15.75 -10.01 24.44
C THR A 809 16.62 -10.46 23.27
N LEU A 810 17.81 -10.99 23.55
CA LEU A 810 18.70 -11.54 22.53
C LEU A 810 18.31 -12.98 22.18
N THR A 811 18.07 -13.27 20.90
CA THR A 811 17.81 -14.62 20.40
C THR A 811 19.09 -15.19 19.76
N THR A 812 19.86 -16.01 20.49
CA THR A 812 21.08 -16.66 19.97
C THR A 812 20.73 -17.91 19.14
N ALA A 813 21.35 -18.06 17.96
CA ALA A 813 21.30 -19.30 17.17
C ALA A 813 22.39 -20.29 17.65
N LYS A 814 22.04 -21.53 17.96
CA LYS A 814 23.03 -22.57 18.32
C LYS A 814 23.83 -23.01 17.08
N ARG A 815 25.15 -23.13 17.23
CA ARG A 815 26.03 -23.93 16.36
C ARG A 815 25.74 -25.42 16.61
N SER A 816 25.18 -26.12 15.63
CA SER A 816 25.15 -27.58 15.64
C SER A 816 26.53 -28.13 15.25
N ASN A 817 27.26 -28.69 16.21
CA ASN A 817 28.21 -29.81 16.07
C ASN A 817 29.19 -29.81 17.26
N LEU A 818 28.87 -30.58 18.31
CA LEU A 818 29.87 -31.24 19.14
C LEU A 818 29.22 -32.40 19.88
N VAL A 819 29.65 -33.59 19.49
CA VAL A 819 29.29 -34.90 20.01
C VAL A 819 30.22 -35.20 21.20
N ASN A 820 29.65 -35.41 22.38
CA ASN A 820 29.93 -36.50 23.34
C ASN A 820 29.79 -36.10 24.82
N ASN A 821 29.04 -36.96 25.52
CA ASN A 821 29.26 -37.48 26.88
C ASN A 821 29.60 -36.48 27.99
N ASP A 822 28.56 -36.02 28.70
CA ASP A 822 28.45 -36.31 30.14
C ASP A 822 27.03 -36.03 30.64
N LEU A 823 26.40 -37.10 31.11
CA LEU A 823 24.98 -37.22 31.41
C LEU A 823 24.80 -37.19 32.95
N SER A 824 24.81 -36.02 33.59
CA SER A 824 24.37 -35.91 35.00
C SER A 824 24.08 -34.51 35.59
N LEU A 825 24.09 -33.41 34.82
CA LEU A 825 23.88 -32.05 35.39
C LEU A 825 22.97 -31.11 34.55
N LEU A 826 22.03 -31.65 33.79
CA LEU A 826 21.07 -30.84 33.01
C LEU A 826 19.63 -31.16 33.40
N SER A 827 19.29 -30.75 34.61
CA SER A 827 17.90 -30.52 35.01
C SER A 827 17.79 -29.14 35.63
N ASN A 828 17.01 -28.28 34.97
CA ASN A 828 16.64 -26.91 35.32
C ASN A 828 17.41 -25.82 34.58
N SER A 829 16.60 -24.86 34.11
CA SER A 829 16.92 -23.52 33.62
C SER A 829 17.60 -23.41 32.26
N ALA A 830 16.88 -22.73 31.36
CA ALA A 830 17.44 -21.94 30.27
C ALA A 830 18.69 -21.19 30.77
N SER A 831 19.86 -21.60 30.28
CA SER A 831 21.06 -20.80 30.43
C SER A 831 20.97 -19.64 29.45
N ILE A 832 20.37 -18.55 29.95
CA ILE A 832 20.72 -17.19 29.57
C ILE A 832 22.24 -17.10 29.72
N ALA A 833 22.96 -17.11 28.61
CA ALA A 833 24.35 -16.74 28.63
C ALA A 833 24.39 -15.22 28.77
N SER A 834 24.60 -14.73 30.00
CA SER A 834 25.15 -13.39 30.21
C SER A 834 26.44 -13.24 29.41
N LEU A 835 26.69 -12.05 28.87
CA LEU A 835 27.93 -11.74 28.16
C LEU A 835 29.18 -12.13 28.99
N ASP A 836 29.10 -12.00 30.31
CA ASP A 836 30.13 -12.41 31.28
C ASP A 836 30.44 -13.92 31.26
N THR A 837 29.45 -14.77 30.97
CA THR A 837 29.64 -16.23 30.93
C THR A 837 30.33 -16.66 29.64
N ILE A 838 30.13 -15.93 28.54
CA ILE A 838 30.84 -16.16 27.27
C ILE A 838 32.28 -15.61 27.35
N GLU A 839 32.49 -14.47 28.03
CA GLU A 839 33.84 -13.92 28.26
C GLU A 839 34.69 -14.85 29.15
N SER A 840 34.11 -15.46 30.19
CA SER A 840 34.82 -16.39 31.07
C SER A 840 35.31 -17.68 30.38
N GLN A 841 34.60 -18.17 29.35
CA GLN A 841 34.96 -19.40 28.63
C GLN A 841 35.95 -19.19 27.47
N ILE A 842 36.08 -17.95 26.97
CA ILE A 842 37.09 -17.59 25.97
C ILE A 842 38.46 -17.35 26.63
N VAL A 843 38.49 -16.95 27.90
CA VAL A 843 39.73 -16.62 28.62
C VAL A 843 40.47 -17.84 29.17
N THR A 844 39.83 -18.99 29.35
CA THR A 844 40.48 -20.14 30.04
C THR A 844 41.27 -21.10 29.15
N ASN A 845 41.27 -20.95 27.82
CA ASN A 845 41.90 -21.94 26.93
C ASN A 845 43.05 -21.44 26.04
N ASN A 846 43.62 -20.26 26.30
CA ASN A 846 44.92 -19.92 25.70
C ASN A 846 45.88 -19.35 26.74
N VAL A 847 46.93 -20.12 26.95
CA VAL A 847 48.11 -19.82 27.75
C VAL A 847 48.77 -18.52 27.27
N GLN A 848 49.05 -17.66 28.25
CA GLN A 848 50.07 -16.60 28.32
C GLN A 848 50.16 -15.52 27.22
N ASN A 849 50.18 -14.28 27.73
CA ASN A 849 50.80 -13.09 27.15
C ASN A 849 50.24 -12.61 25.81
N ASP A 850 49.21 -11.78 25.87
CA ASP A 850 49.30 -10.42 25.34
C ASP A 850 48.06 -9.61 25.76
N VAL A 851 48.30 -8.36 26.13
CA VAL A 851 47.26 -7.34 26.35
C VAL A 851 46.67 -6.99 24.98
N ILE A 852 45.73 -7.80 24.49
CA ILE A 852 45.12 -7.63 23.16
C ILE A 852 43.75 -6.97 23.30
N SER A 853 43.70 -5.71 22.86
CA SER A 853 42.56 -5.03 22.23
C SER A 853 41.31 -5.89 21.99
N ARG A 854 40.22 -5.55 22.70
CA ARG A 854 38.86 -6.05 22.49
C ARG A 854 38.46 -6.03 21.00
N PRO A 855 37.90 -7.10 20.41
CA PRO A 855 37.44 -7.07 19.02
C PRO A 855 36.14 -6.25 18.90
N GLN A 856 36.26 -5.05 18.32
CA GLN A 856 35.16 -4.09 18.07
C GLN A 856 34.03 -4.61 17.15
N ASN A 857 34.15 -5.80 16.56
CA ASN A 857 33.27 -6.28 15.49
C ASN A 857 31.94 -6.90 15.95
N LEU A 858 31.72 -7.16 17.25
CA LEU A 858 30.45 -7.78 17.72
C LEU A 858 29.32 -6.78 18.00
N TYR A 859 29.62 -5.50 18.26
CA TYR A 859 28.60 -4.52 18.73
C TYR A 859 27.70 -3.97 17.60
N ASN A 860 28.09 -4.10 16.33
CA ASN A 860 27.42 -3.38 15.23
C ASN A 860 26.57 -4.24 14.28
N ASN A 861 26.43 -5.55 14.50
CA ASN A 861 25.72 -6.43 13.56
C ASN A 861 24.51 -7.15 14.18
N TYR A 862 23.53 -6.37 14.65
CA TYR A 862 22.25 -6.88 15.16
C TYR A 862 21.04 -6.35 14.38
N ARG A 863 19.94 -7.12 14.39
CA ARG A 863 18.63 -6.76 13.78
C ARG A 863 17.49 -6.88 14.78
N PHE A 864 16.44 -6.08 14.61
CA PHE A 864 15.24 -6.21 15.44
C PHE A 864 14.19 -7.12 14.82
N ALA A 865 13.48 -7.85 15.67
CA ALA A 865 12.24 -8.55 15.35
C ALA A 865 11.11 -8.06 16.27
N LEU A 866 9.97 -7.71 15.69
CA LEU A 866 8.83 -7.14 16.42
C LEU A 866 7.53 -7.83 16.03
N THR A 867 6.57 -7.85 16.96
CA THR A 867 5.20 -8.33 16.69
C THR A 867 4.22 -7.15 16.55
N GLY A 868 3.09 -7.36 15.85
CA GLY A 868 2.07 -6.33 15.68
C GLY A 868 1.46 -5.77 16.98
N LYS A 869 1.42 -6.58 18.05
CA LYS A 869 1.00 -6.11 19.38
C LYS A 869 2.00 -5.08 19.93
N VAL A 870 3.28 -5.44 19.92
CA VAL A 870 4.38 -4.56 20.37
C VAL A 870 4.44 -3.30 19.53
N TRP A 871 4.26 -3.41 18.21
CA TRP A 871 4.21 -2.25 17.29
C TRP A 871 3.15 -1.23 17.70
N SER A 872 1.94 -1.69 18.06
CA SER A 872 0.85 -0.81 18.47
C SER A 872 1.18 -0.08 19.77
N VAL A 873 1.68 -0.82 20.76
CA VAL A 873 2.09 -0.27 22.07
C VAL A 873 3.20 0.76 21.91
N VAL A 874 4.24 0.45 21.14
CA VAL A 874 5.37 1.36 20.91
C VAL A 874 4.92 2.62 20.19
N ARG A 875 4.04 2.51 19.19
CA ARG A 875 3.58 3.69 18.43
C ARG A 875 2.72 4.62 19.29
N GLU A 876 1.90 4.07 20.18
CA GLU A 876 1.01 4.84 21.06
C GLU A 876 1.75 5.45 22.25
N HIS A 877 2.63 4.69 22.90
CA HIS A 877 3.25 5.07 24.18
C HIS A 877 4.71 5.53 24.06
N TYR A 878 5.43 5.13 23.00
CA TYR A 878 6.87 5.42 22.79
C TYR A 878 7.20 5.81 21.33
N PRO A 879 6.58 6.86 20.77
CA PRO A 879 6.76 7.24 19.37
C PRO A 879 8.23 7.56 19.01
N GLU A 880 9.05 7.99 19.96
CA GLU A 880 10.48 8.24 19.79
C GLU A 880 11.31 6.97 19.50
N LEU A 881 10.84 5.78 19.87
CA LEU A 881 11.53 4.51 19.62
C LEU A 881 11.23 3.95 18.22
N VAL A 882 10.10 4.32 17.61
CA VAL A 882 9.67 3.83 16.29
C VAL A 882 10.76 4.04 15.23
N PRO A 883 11.37 5.23 15.06
CA PRO A 883 12.44 5.45 14.08
C PRO A 883 13.65 4.53 14.26
N LYS A 884 14.07 4.26 15.52
CA LYS A 884 15.21 3.39 15.82
C LYS A 884 14.91 1.93 15.48
N LEU A 885 13.74 1.45 15.89
CA LEU A 885 13.27 0.08 15.65
C LEU A 885 13.06 -0.20 14.16
N VAL A 886 12.48 0.75 13.44
CA VAL A 886 12.26 0.66 11.99
C VAL A 886 13.57 0.72 11.21
N THR A 887 14.62 1.38 11.71
CA THR A 887 15.92 1.48 11.02
C THR A 887 16.71 0.16 11.05
N ARG A 888 16.63 -0.64 12.12
CA ARG A 888 17.30 -1.97 12.21
C ARG A 888 16.37 -3.19 12.17
N GLY A 889 15.06 -2.98 12.05
CA GLY A 889 14.07 -4.05 11.93
C GLY A 889 14.27 -4.92 10.69
N ALA A 890 14.34 -6.24 10.86
CA ALA A 890 14.40 -7.20 9.76
C ALA A 890 13.09 -7.97 9.59
N VAL A 891 12.40 -8.26 10.70
CA VAL A 891 11.17 -9.07 10.70
C VAL A 891 10.09 -8.38 11.52
N PHE A 892 8.95 -8.14 10.89
CA PHE A 892 7.72 -7.66 11.53
C PHE A 892 6.65 -8.74 11.38
N ALA A 893 6.34 -9.43 12.47
CA ALA A 893 5.48 -10.61 12.51
C ALA A 893 4.11 -10.31 13.15
N ARG A 894 3.09 -11.14 12.91
CA ARG A 894 1.71 -10.92 13.37
C ARG A 894 1.18 -9.51 13.08
N MET A 895 1.52 -8.95 11.93
CA MET A 895 1.09 -7.61 11.51
C MET A 895 -0.28 -7.67 10.83
N SER A 896 -1.20 -6.79 11.22
CA SER A 896 -2.47 -6.56 10.52
C SER A 896 -2.25 -5.76 9.22
N PRO A 897 -3.18 -5.82 8.23
CA PRO A 897 -3.09 -5.04 6.98
C PRO A 897 -2.84 -3.55 7.20
N ASP A 898 -3.56 -2.94 8.14
CA ASP A 898 -3.41 -1.53 8.51
C ASP A 898 -1.99 -1.24 9.04
N GLN A 899 -1.42 -2.15 9.84
CA GLN A 899 -0.07 -2.02 10.37
C GLN A 899 1.01 -2.21 9.29
N LYS A 900 0.79 -3.08 8.30
CA LYS A 900 1.68 -3.21 7.13
C LYS A 900 1.78 -1.86 6.40
N GLN A 901 0.65 -1.19 6.18
CA GLN A 901 0.61 0.14 5.57
C GLN A 901 1.36 1.19 6.43
N GLN A 902 1.12 1.21 7.74
CA GLN A 902 1.79 2.14 8.66
C GLN A 902 3.31 1.98 8.63
N LEU A 903 3.82 0.74 8.62
CA LEU A 903 5.26 0.47 8.55
C LEU A 903 5.89 1.05 7.27
N ILE A 904 5.21 0.89 6.13
CA ILE A 904 5.66 1.48 4.85
C ILE A 904 5.71 3.01 4.94
N GLN A 905 4.69 3.65 5.50
CA GLN A 905 4.66 5.11 5.67
C GLN A 905 5.78 5.60 6.60
N GLU A 906 6.09 4.88 7.68
CA GLU A 906 7.19 5.25 8.58
C GLU A 906 8.56 5.12 7.89
N LEU A 907 8.79 4.04 7.11
CA LEU A 907 10.00 3.91 6.29
C LEU A 907 10.14 5.08 5.30
N GLN A 908 9.05 5.52 4.68
CA GLN A 908 9.05 6.69 3.80
C GLN A 908 9.33 8.00 4.55
N ASN A 909 8.78 8.17 5.76
CA ASN A 909 9.02 9.34 6.61
C ASN A 909 10.49 9.46 7.04
N LEU A 910 11.19 8.33 7.19
CA LEU A 910 12.63 8.25 7.44
C LEU A 910 13.49 8.55 6.20
N GLY A 911 12.87 8.64 5.02
CA GLY A 911 13.51 8.98 3.75
C GLY A 911 13.96 7.77 2.93
N TYR A 912 13.44 6.57 3.20
CA TYR A 912 13.62 5.41 2.32
C TYR A 912 12.68 5.49 1.12
N TYR A 913 13.19 5.09 -0.05
CA TYR A 913 12.36 4.70 -1.18
C TYR A 913 12.00 3.22 -1.01
N VAL A 914 10.74 2.97 -0.69
CA VAL A 914 10.22 1.67 -0.29
C VAL A 914 9.46 1.01 -1.44
N ALA A 915 9.81 -0.23 -1.76
CA ALA A 915 8.97 -1.12 -2.53
C ALA A 915 8.32 -2.18 -1.64
N MET A 916 7.10 -2.57 -1.97
CA MET A 916 6.39 -3.68 -1.33
C MET A 916 6.08 -4.74 -2.38
N CYS A 917 6.39 -6.00 -2.08
CA CYS A 917 6.01 -7.17 -2.87
C CYS A 917 5.09 -8.06 -2.04
N GLY A 918 3.92 -8.36 -2.58
CA GLY A 918 2.88 -9.14 -1.92
C GLY A 918 1.97 -9.81 -2.94
N ASP A 919 1.22 -10.81 -2.51
CA ASP A 919 0.31 -11.60 -3.33
C ASP A 919 -1.13 -11.56 -2.81
N GLY A 920 -1.28 -11.35 -1.50
CA GLY A 920 -2.57 -11.25 -0.81
C GLY A 920 -3.16 -9.85 -0.80
N ALA A 921 -4.46 -9.74 -0.54
CA ALA A 921 -5.13 -8.44 -0.45
C ALA A 921 -4.97 -7.78 0.93
N ASN A 922 -4.52 -8.54 1.93
CA ASN A 922 -3.93 -8.02 3.17
C ASN A 922 -2.76 -7.05 2.90
N ASP A 923 -2.12 -7.14 1.73
CA ASP A 923 -1.04 -6.25 1.29
C ASP A 923 -1.52 -5.05 0.48
N CYS A 924 -2.79 -4.98 0.05
CA CYS A 924 -3.28 -3.92 -0.84
C CYS A 924 -2.98 -2.51 -0.31
N GLY A 925 -3.17 -2.27 0.99
CA GLY A 925 -2.85 -1.00 1.64
C GLY A 925 -1.37 -0.67 1.60
N ALA A 926 -0.51 -1.67 1.83
CA ALA A 926 0.95 -1.53 1.83
C ALA A 926 1.53 -1.40 0.41
N LEU A 927 1.05 -2.20 -0.55
CA LEU A 927 1.40 -2.15 -1.97
C LEU A 927 1.13 -0.78 -2.57
N LYS A 928 -0.01 -0.19 -2.20
CA LYS A 928 -0.39 1.15 -2.63
C LYS A 928 0.40 2.24 -1.92
N ALA A 929 0.62 2.12 -0.60
CA ALA A 929 1.37 3.12 0.14
C ALA A 929 2.84 3.16 -0.31
N ALA A 930 3.40 2.03 -0.74
CA ALA A 930 4.76 1.94 -1.25
C ALA A 930 4.98 2.83 -2.49
N HIS A 931 6.21 3.32 -2.64
CA HIS A 931 6.60 4.06 -3.84
C HIS A 931 6.52 3.19 -5.10
N THR A 932 6.74 1.88 -4.92
CA THR A 932 6.58 0.83 -5.92
C THR A 932 5.91 -0.38 -5.28
N GLY A 933 4.65 -0.65 -5.61
CA GLY A 933 3.97 -1.91 -5.28
C GLY A 933 4.10 -2.94 -6.41
N ILE A 934 4.41 -4.18 -6.07
CA ILE A 934 4.49 -5.31 -7.00
C ILE A 934 3.55 -6.41 -6.51
N SER A 935 2.50 -6.71 -7.27
CA SER A 935 1.63 -7.86 -7.03
C SER A 935 2.11 -9.09 -7.81
N LEU A 936 2.09 -10.26 -7.16
CA LEU A 936 2.41 -11.56 -7.75
C LEU A 936 1.17 -12.37 -8.19
N SER A 937 -0.04 -11.82 -8.05
CA SER A 937 -1.30 -12.51 -8.38
C SER A 937 -2.19 -11.67 -9.33
N ASP A 938 -2.99 -12.37 -10.15
CA ASP A 938 -3.97 -11.77 -11.07
C ASP A 938 -5.26 -11.27 -10.32
N ALA A 939 -5.33 -11.42 -9.00
CA ALA A 939 -6.44 -10.98 -8.13
C ALA A 939 -6.46 -9.44 -7.94
N GLU A 940 -7.39 -8.87 -7.14
CA GLU A 940 -7.50 -7.39 -7.02
C GLU A 940 -6.28 -6.72 -6.36
N SER A 941 -5.35 -7.46 -5.76
CA SER A 941 -4.01 -6.95 -5.39
C SER A 941 -3.31 -6.29 -6.60
N SER A 942 -3.57 -6.79 -7.82
CA SER A 942 -3.14 -6.20 -9.09
C SER A 942 -3.73 -4.82 -9.38
N VAL A 943 -4.91 -4.50 -8.83
CA VAL A 943 -5.57 -3.21 -9.00
C VAL A 943 -4.89 -2.17 -8.11
N ALA A 944 -4.48 -2.57 -6.89
CA ALA A 944 -3.79 -1.71 -5.94
C ALA A 944 -2.30 -1.49 -6.26
N SER A 945 -1.64 -2.44 -6.92
CA SER A 945 -0.22 -2.34 -7.26
C SER A 945 0.01 -1.73 -8.66
N PRO A 946 1.00 -0.83 -8.83
CA PRO A 946 1.35 -0.32 -10.15
C PRO A 946 1.95 -1.38 -11.08
N PHE A 947 2.54 -2.46 -10.52
CA PHE A 947 3.07 -3.61 -11.25
C PHE A 947 2.35 -4.89 -10.86
N THR A 948 2.07 -5.74 -11.84
CA THR A 948 1.46 -7.07 -11.66
C THR A 948 2.27 -8.08 -12.47
N SER A 949 2.80 -9.11 -11.80
CA SER A 949 3.50 -10.23 -12.43
C SER A 949 2.55 -11.41 -12.56
N LYS A 950 2.43 -11.99 -13.77
CA LYS A 950 1.67 -13.24 -13.95
C LYS A 950 2.39 -14.48 -13.44
N ASN A 951 3.72 -14.41 -13.36
CA ASN A 951 4.52 -15.48 -12.79
C ASN A 951 4.68 -15.21 -11.28
N PRO A 952 4.30 -16.14 -10.39
CA PRO A 952 4.34 -15.93 -8.95
C PRO A 952 5.75 -16.06 -8.35
N ASN A 953 6.78 -15.51 -9.02
CA ASN A 953 8.18 -15.58 -8.58
C ASN A 953 8.71 -14.19 -8.26
N ILE A 954 9.48 -14.07 -7.18
CA ILE A 954 10.07 -12.78 -6.76
C ILE A 954 11.18 -12.26 -7.69
N THR A 955 11.56 -13.03 -8.72
CA THR A 955 12.46 -12.58 -9.80
C THR A 955 11.91 -11.36 -10.54
N CYS A 956 10.59 -11.14 -10.52
CA CYS A 956 9.97 -9.94 -11.05
C CYS A 956 10.48 -8.67 -10.35
N VAL A 957 10.81 -8.72 -9.05
CA VAL A 957 11.38 -7.58 -8.31
C VAL A 957 12.74 -7.19 -8.87
N LEU A 958 13.60 -8.18 -9.13
CA LEU A 958 14.89 -7.94 -9.78
C LEU A 958 14.73 -7.43 -11.21
N ASN A 959 13.73 -7.94 -11.94
CA ASN A 959 13.42 -7.44 -13.27
C ASN A 959 12.95 -5.98 -13.18
N VAL A 960 11.96 -5.64 -12.35
CA VAL A 960 11.49 -4.26 -12.18
C VAL A 960 12.64 -3.35 -11.75
N ILE A 961 13.43 -3.73 -10.74
CA ILE A 961 14.59 -2.94 -10.30
C ILE A 961 15.62 -2.79 -11.41
N ARG A 962 15.97 -3.84 -12.18
CA ARG A 962 16.90 -3.72 -13.33
C ARG A 962 16.35 -2.85 -14.46
N GLU A 963 15.07 -3.03 -14.76
CA GLU A 963 14.36 -2.33 -15.83
C GLU A 963 14.17 -0.85 -15.48
N VAL A 964 14.08 -0.52 -14.20
CA VAL A 964 13.95 0.86 -13.73
C VAL A 964 15.27 1.50 -13.33
N LEU A 965 16.25 0.76 -12.82
CA LEU A 965 17.64 1.23 -12.77
C LEU A 965 18.08 1.61 -14.19
N SER A 966 17.62 0.90 -15.22
CA SER A 966 17.84 1.32 -16.61
C SER A 966 17.13 2.62 -17.01
N PHE A 967 16.11 3.07 -16.25
CA PHE A 967 15.30 4.26 -16.53
C PHE A 967 15.63 5.49 -15.63
N GLU A 968 15.88 5.33 -14.32
CA GLU A 968 16.48 6.41 -13.50
C GLU A 968 17.88 6.75 -14.01
N HIS A 969 18.60 5.74 -14.48
CA HIS A 969 19.81 6.00 -15.25
C HIS A 969 19.45 6.68 -16.57
N LEU A 970 18.40 6.31 -17.34
CA LEU A 970 17.94 7.08 -18.53
C LEU A 970 17.64 8.57 -18.27
N LYS A 971 17.39 9.00 -17.03
CA LYS A 971 17.27 10.41 -16.61
C LYS A 971 18.54 11.02 -16.00
N MET A 972 19.49 10.19 -15.60
CA MET A 972 20.83 10.54 -15.13
C MET A 972 21.93 10.17 -16.15
N GLU A 973 21.51 9.92 -17.39
CA GLU A 973 22.34 9.50 -18.52
C GLU A 973 22.31 10.64 -19.53
N ASP A 974 23.47 11.22 -19.84
CA ASP A 974 23.55 12.45 -20.63
C ASP A 974 23.34 12.25 -22.15
N TRP A 975 22.73 11.14 -22.59
CA TRP A 975 22.06 11.05 -23.91
C TRP A 975 20.55 11.32 -23.81
N TYR A 976 20.05 11.52 -22.60
CA TYR A 976 18.89 12.38 -22.39
C TYR A 976 19.36 13.84 -22.47
N VAL A 977 19.46 14.38 -23.69
CA VAL A 977 19.98 15.76 -23.89
C VAL A 977 18.86 16.75 -24.19
N PRO A 978 18.59 17.72 -23.30
CA PRO A 978 17.97 18.97 -23.68
C PRO A 978 18.95 19.77 -24.55
N PHE A 979 18.60 19.86 -25.83
CA PHE A 979 19.23 20.75 -26.81
C PHE A 979 19.37 22.16 -26.23
N ASN A 980 20.57 22.72 -26.32
CA ASN A 980 20.83 24.11 -26.03
C ASN A 980 21.77 24.65 -27.12
N ALA A 981 21.18 25.02 -28.26
CA ALA A 981 21.80 25.98 -29.15
C ALA A 981 21.11 27.33 -28.91
N SER A 982 21.86 28.29 -28.38
CA SER A 982 21.67 29.68 -28.78
C SER A 982 22.39 29.81 -30.13
N ALA A 983 21.76 30.05 -31.29
CA ALA A 983 20.89 31.16 -31.70
C ALA A 983 21.55 32.51 -31.36
N GLY A 984 21.96 33.36 -32.29
CA GLY A 984 21.69 33.49 -33.72
C GLY A 984 21.64 35.00 -34.00
N ALA A 985 22.16 35.50 -35.12
CA ALA A 985 21.70 36.76 -35.71
C ALA A 985 22.18 36.85 -37.17
N HIS A 986 21.21 37.09 -38.04
CA HIS A 986 21.24 36.88 -39.47
C HIS A 986 21.72 38.09 -40.29
N LYS A 987 22.15 37.76 -41.53
CA LYS A 987 22.00 38.53 -42.78
C LYS A 987 22.83 39.82 -42.83
N ASP A 988 23.98 39.86 -43.49
CA ASP A 988 24.31 39.30 -44.80
C ASP A 988 25.85 39.16 -44.90
N ASP A 989 26.33 38.08 -45.54
CA ASP A 989 27.73 37.60 -45.69
C ASP A 989 28.39 36.92 -44.45
N VAL A 990 28.27 35.58 -44.34
CA VAL A 990 28.81 34.76 -43.21
C VAL A 990 30.10 33.99 -43.53
N GLY A 991 30.65 34.19 -44.73
CA GLY A 991 31.89 33.56 -45.14
C GLY A 991 33.11 34.19 -44.47
N CYS A 992 33.46 33.76 -43.25
CA CYS A 992 34.68 34.18 -42.55
C CYS A 992 35.41 33.00 -41.86
N TYR A 993 36.71 33.16 -41.65
CA TYR A 993 37.57 32.12 -41.07
C TYR A 993 37.22 31.80 -39.60
N GLU A 994 36.66 32.78 -38.88
CA GLU A 994 36.20 32.64 -37.49
C GLU A 994 34.98 31.71 -37.38
N ASN A 995 34.02 31.84 -38.32
CA ASN A 995 32.83 30.99 -38.36
C ASN A 995 33.22 29.53 -38.67
N TYR A 996 34.13 29.32 -39.62
CA TYR A 996 34.69 28.00 -39.91
C TYR A 996 35.38 27.37 -38.68
N ALA A 997 36.15 28.15 -37.93
CA ALA A 997 36.85 27.66 -36.73
C ALA A 997 35.86 27.27 -35.60
N ILE A 998 34.87 28.12 -35.32
CA ILE A 998 33.85 27.86 -34.29
C ILE A 998 32.98 26.67 -34.69
N PHE A 999 32.49 26.61 -35.92
CA PHE A 999 31.70 25.49 -36.44
C PHE A 999 32.44 24.15 -36.32
N THR A 1000 33.71 24.13 -36.71
CA THR A 1000 34.56 22.93 -36.65
C THR A 1000 34.72 22.46 -35.20
N ILE A 1001 35.11 23.35 -34.28
CA ILE A 1001 35.31 23.02 -32.87
C ILE A 1001 34.00 22.58 -32.20
N SER A 1002 32.89 23.29 -32.44
CA SER A 1002 31.59 22.97 -31.85
C SER A 1002 31.05 21.63 -32.35
N SER A 1003 31.24 21.29 -33.63
CA SER A 1003 30.86 19.99 -34.18
C SER A 1003 31.55 18.84 -33.43
N PHE A 1004 32.85 18.98 -33.16
CA PHE A 1004 33.56 18.00 -32.33
C PHE A 1004 33.12 18.02 -30.87
N GLN A 1005 32.82 19.17 -30.27
CA GLN A 1005 32.33 19.26 -28.89
C GLN A 1005 31.02 18.46 -28.67
N TYR A 1006 30.08 18.52 -29.61
CA TYR A 1006 28.85 17.72 -29.53
C TYR A 1006 29.10 16.22 -29.61
N ILE A 1007 30.03 15.79 -30.46
CA ILE A 1007 30.45 14.39 -30.58
C ILE A 1007 31.16 13.93 -29.30
N ILE A 1008 32.06 14.77 -28.76
CA ILE A 1008 32.79 14.52 -27.51
C ILE A 1008 31.81 14.35 -26.36
N LEU A 1009 30.82 15.23 -26.22
CA LEU A 1009 29.77 15.15 -25.21
C LEU A 1009 29.05 13.78 -25.28
N ALA A 1010 28.64 13.38 -26.48
CA ALA A 1010 27.93 12.11 -26.71
C ALA A 1010 28.77 10.86 -26.37
N ILE A 1011 30.09 10.91 -26.56
CA ILE A 1011 31.00 9.78 -26.28
C ILE A 1011 31.44 9.75 -24.82
N VAL A 1012 31.89 10.89 -24.27
CA VAL A 1012 32.44 11.00 -22.92
C VAL A 1012 31.40 10.67 -21.86
N PHE A 1013 30.15 11.10 -22.04
CA PHE A 1013 29.08 10.82 -21.10
C PHE A 1013 28.33 9.49 -21.36
N SER A 1014 28.68 8.74 -22.42
CA SER A 1014 28.12 7.41 -22.70
C SER A 1014 28.90 6.30 -21.96
N LYS A 1015 29.06 6.47 -20.65
CA LYS A 1015 29.79 5.53 -19.77
C LYS A 1015 29.11 4.16 -19.70
N GLY A 1016 29.92 3.10 -19.59
CA GLY A 1016 29.48 1.69 -19.56
C GLY A 1016 29.16 1.16 -18.15
N LYS A 1017 29.69 -0.03 -17.82
CA LYS A 1017 29.58 -0.74 -16.52
C LYS A 1017 29.61 0.25 -15.32
N PRO A 1018 28.81 0.09 -14.24
CA PRO A 1018 28.22 -1.18 -13.74
C PRO A 1018 26.76 -1.46 -14.07
N TYR A 1019 26.00 -0.50 -14.56
CA TYR A 1019 24.54 -0.65 -14.71
C TYR A 1019 24.08 -1.04 -16.12
N ARG A 1020 24.95 -0.89 -17.14
CA ARG A 1020 24.68 -1.29 -18.53
C ARG A 1020 25.89 -1.88 -19.24
N LYS A 1021 25.64 -2.48 -20.41
CA LYS A 1021 26.68 -2.98 -21.31
C LYS A 1021 27.47 -1.81 -21.90
N SER A 1022 28.71 -2.07 -22.30
CA SER A 1022 29.58 -1.06 -22.89
C SER A 1022 28.96 -0.40 -24.13
N ILE A 1023 29.34 0.85 -24.42
CA ILE A 1023 28.99 1.59 -25.64
C ILE A 1023 29.19 0.74 -26.90
N PHE A 1024 30.21 -0.12 -26.91
CA PHE A 1024 30.53 -1.09 -27.98
C PHE A 1024 29.41 -2.07 -28.34
N THR A 1025 28.37 -2.18 -27.50
CA THR A 1025 27.20 -3.04 -27.76
C THR A 1025 26.05 -2.30 -28.47
N ASN A 1026 26.09 -0.97 -28.51
CA ASN A 1026 25.09 -0.16 -29.22
C ASN A 1026 25.60 0.20 -30.61
N TYR A 1027 25.38 -0.71 -31.57
CA TYR A 1027 25.83 -0.54 -32.96
C TYR A 1027 25.26 0.72 -33.61
N GLY A 1028 24.01 1.09 -33.32
CA GLY A 1028 23.38 2.28 -33.88
C GLY A 1028 24.09 3.57 -33.47
N LEU A 1029 24.38 3.73 -32.17
CA LEU A 1029 25.10 4.90 -31.65
C LEU A 1029 26.54 4.95 -32.17
N ILE A 1030 27.23 3.82 -32.24
CA ILE A 1030 28.61 3.76 -32.71
C ILE A 1030 28.72 4.05 -34.19
N ILE A 1031 27.86 3.45 -35.02
CA ILE A 1031 27.84 3.73 -36.46
C ILE A 1031 27.56 5.22 -36.67
N ALA A 1032 26.58 5.78 -35.97
CA ALA A 1032 26.29 7.22 -36.04
C ALA A 1032 27.49 8.09 -35.59
N ALA A 1033 28.11 7.78 -34.45
CA ALA A 1033 29.25 8.55 -33.94
C ALA A 1033 30.46 8.48 -34.89
N ILE A 1034 30.78 7.28 -35.41
CA ILE A 1034 31.87 7.10 -36.38
C ILE A 1034 31.55 7.84 -37.67
N SER A 1035 30.34 7.70 -38.22
CA SER A 1035 29.94 8.38 -39.45
C SER A 1035 29.97 9.90 -39.30
N VAL A 1036 29.45 10.46 -38.21
CA VAL A 1036 29.43 11.90 -37.96
C VAL A 1036 30.83 12.44 -37.67
N THR A 1037 31.68 11.67 -36.96
CA THR A 1037 33.09 12.05 -36.74
C THR A 1037 33.87 12.05 -38.04
N ALA A 1038 33.75 11.00 -38.86
CA ALA A 1038 34.41 10.91 -40.15
C ALA A 1038 33.96 12.04 -41.09
N PHE A 1039 32.66 12.35 -41.10
CA PHE A 1039 32.10 13.46 -41.86
C PHE A 1039 32.59 14.83 -41.35
N SER A 1040 32.69 15.02 -40.03
CA SER A 1040 33.18 16.28 -39.44
C SER A 1040 34.68 16.49 -39.67
N VAL A 1041 35.48 15.43 -39.60
CA VAL A 1041 36.91 15.46 -39.96
C VAL A 1041 37.08 15.76 -41.45
N PHE A 1042 36.24 15.15 -42.30
CA PHE A 1042 36.25 15.41 -43.73
C PHE A 1042 35.91 16.89 -44.06
N LEU A 1043 34.86 17.43 -43.45
CA LEU A 1043 34.47 18.83 -43.59
C LEU A 1043 35.52 19.80 -43.04
N ALA A 1044 36.19 19.44 -41.94
CA ALA A 1044 37.27 20.26 -41.38
C ALA A 1044 38.52 20.22 -42.27
N PHE A 1045 38.94 19.05 -42.74
CA PHE A 1045 40.21 18.92 -43.45
C PHE A 1045 40.14 19.39 -44.90
N SER A 1046 39.16 18.92 -45.69
CA SER A 1046 39.04 19.25 -47.11
C SER A 1046 37.62 18.97 -47.64
N PRO A 1047 36.65 19.88 -47.43
CA PRO A 1047 35.31 19.71 -47.98
C PRO A 1047 35.34 19.81 -49.52
N ILE A 1048 34.51 19.02 -50.19
CA ILE A 1048 34.27 19.17 -51.65
C ILE A 1048 33.60 20.53 -51.89
N GLU A 1049 33.92 21.21 -53.00
CA GLU A 1049 33.41 22.54 -53.35
C GLU A 1049 31.88 22.64 -53.20
N PHE A 1050 31.14 21.64 -53.69
CA PHE A 1050 29.69 21.54 -53.52
C PHE A 1050 29.24 21.59 -52.04
N LEU A 1051 29.93 20.91 -51.13
CA LEU A 1051 29.60 20.92 -49.70
C LEU A 1051 30.03 22.23 -49.04
N SER A 1052 31.16 22.81 -49.47
CA SER A 1052 31.62 24.11 -48.97
C SER A 1052 30.65 25.23 -49.34
N GLU A 1053 30.09 25.19 -50.55
CA GLU A 1053 29.08 26.14 -51.04
C GLU A 1053 27.73 25.97 -50.33
N GLN A 1054 27.27 24.73 -50.10
CA GLN A 1054 26.01 24.47 -49.40
C GLN A 1054 26.07 24.80 -47.90
N PHE A 1055 27.23 24.67 -47.27
CA PHE A 1055 27.44 25.02 -45.87
C PHE A 1055 27.99 26.44 -45.66
N GLU A 1056 28.19 27.22 -46.74
CA GLU A 1056 28.77 28.57 -46.71
C GLU A 1056 30.13 28.65 -45.97
N LEU A 1057 30.92 27.57 -46.02
CA LEU A 1057 32.19 27.46 -45.30
C LEU A 1057 33.33 28.13 -46.07
N VAL A 1058 33.91 29.19 -45.51
CA VAL A 1058 35.16 29.77 -46.02
C VAL A 1058 36.35 29.03 -45.42
N THR A 1059 36.92 28.12 -46.21
CA THR A 1059 38.04 27.27 -45.77
C THR A 1059 39.37 28.04 -45.78
N PRO A 1060 40.14 28.01 -44.67
CA PRO A 1060 41.51 28.54 -44.63
C PRO A 1060 42.39 27.82 -45.66
N LYS A 1061 43.14 28.59 -46.46
CA LYS A 1061 44.10 28.02 -47.43
C LYS A 1061 45.24 27.28 -46.74
N ASP A 1062 45.61 27.74 -45.55
CA ASP A 1062 46.63 27.11 -44.72
C ASP A 1062 46.16 25.74 -44.20
N VAL A 1063 46.93 24.69 -44.52
CA VAL A 1063 46.66 23.31 -44.10
C VAL A 1063 47.09 23.10 -42.65
N GLU A 1064 48.10 23.84 -42.17
CA GLU A 1064 48.61 23.73 -40.80
C GLU A 1064 47.56 24.21 -39.79
N PHE A 1065 46.94 25.36 -40.03
CA PHE A 1065 45.84 25.88 -39.21
C PHE A 1065 44.65 24.91 -39.10
N ARG A 1066 44.30 24.22 -40.20
CA ARG A 1066 43.22 23.22 -40.20
C ARG A 1066 43.57 21.98 -39.39
N LEU A 1067 44.81 21.51 -39.47
CA LEU A 1067 45.33 20.43 -38.64
C LEU A 1067 45.37 20.82 -37.16
N PHE A 1068 45.70 22.07 -36.83
CA PHE A 1068 45.65 22.57 -35.45
C PHE A 1068 44.23 22.55 -34.88
N LEU A 1069 43.19 22.91 -35.65
CA LEU A 1069 41.80 22.83 -35.19
C LEU A 1069 41.36 21.39 -34.86
N ILE A 1070 41.76 20.42 -35.68
CA ILE A 1070 41.53 18.99 -35.40
C ILE A 1070 42.32 18.55 -34.16
N GLY A 1071 43.55 19.05 -34.00
CA GLY A 1071 44.37 18.84 -32.80
C GLY A 1071 43.71 19.39 -31.53
N TYR A 1072 43.11 20.58 -31.57
CA TYR A 1072 42.36 21.17 -30.46
C TYR A 1072 41.12 20.33 -30.10
N ALA A 1073 40.38 19.83 -31.09
CA ALA A 1073 39.26 18.93 -30.87
C ALA A 1073 39.70 17.64 -30.18
N PHE A 1074 40.81 17.04 -30.62
CA PHE A 1074 41.37 15.84 -29.99
C PHE A 1074 41.85 16.11 -28.56
N ALA A 1075 42.53 17.22 -28.31
CA ALA A 1075 42.93 17.63 -26.96
C ALA A 1075 41.71 17.84 -26.05
N ASN A 1076 40.66 18.48 -26.54
CA ASN A 1076 39.41 18.68 -25.80
C ASN A 1076 38.72 17.34 -25.45
N PHE A 1077 38.75 16.36 -26.36
CA PHE A 1077 38.27 15.01 -26.09
C PHE A 1077 39.02 14.34 -24.94
N ILE A 1078 40.36 14.38 -24.97
CA ILE A 1078 41.21 13.80 -23.92
C ILE A 1078 40.99 14.51 -22.58
N ILE A 1079 40.94 15.85 -22.57
CA ILE A 1079 40.70 16.63 -21.34
C ILE A 1079 39.31 16.32 -20.77
N SER A 1080 38.27 16.28 -21.60
CA SER A 1080 36.91 15.97 -21.16
C SER A 1080 36.82 14.57 -20.56
N LEU A 1081 37.48 13.59 -21.20
CA LEU A 1081 37.55 12.22 -20.70
C LEU A 1081 38.34 12.12 -19.39
N LEU A 1082 39.43 12.88 -19.23
CA LEU A 1082 40.19 12.96 -17.98
C LEU A 1082 39.39 13.63 -16.86
N VAL A 1083 38.71 14.75 -17.12
CA VAL A 1083 37.85 15.42 -16.13
C VAL A 1083 36.76 14.48 -15.65
N GLU A 1084 36.12 13.77 -16.57
CA GLU A 1084 35.00 12.88 -16.26
C GLU A 1084 35.44 11.61 -15.49
N ILE A 1085 36.61 11.05 -15.82
CA ILE A 1085 37.13 9.84 -15.13
C ILE A 1085 37.86 10.19 -13.82
N PHE A 1086 38.60 11.29 -13.78
CA PHE A 1086 39.45 11.64 -12.62
C PHE A 1086 38.77 12.64 -11.69
N PHE A 1087 38.22 13.74 -12.20
CA PHE A 1087 37.66 14.78 -11.35
C PHE A 1087 36.26 14.41 -10.87
N VAL A 1088 35.37 13.97 -11.76
CA VAL A 1088 33.99 13.65 -11.39
C VAL A 1088 33.93 12.31 -10.63
N ASP A 1089 34.34 11.21 -11.25
CA ASP A 1089 34.24 9.88 -10.61
C ASP A 1089 35.15 9.76 -9.39
N HIS A 1090 36.44 10.12 -9.51
CA HIS A 1090 37.41 9.86 -8.45
C HIS A 1090 37.45 10.97 -7.38
N LEU A 1091 37.43 12.25 -7.74
CA LEU A 1091 37.53 13.34 -6.77
C LEU A 1091 36.17 13.71 -6.15
N VAL A 1092 35.15 13.99 -6.98
CA VAL A 1092 33.84 14.46 -6.50
C VAL A 1092 33.05 13.32 -5.85
N PHE A 1093 32.81 12.23 -6.57
CA PHE A 1093 31.95 11.14 -6.09
C PHE A 1093 32.61 10.28 -5.01
N ASN A 1094 33.89 9.93 -5.16
CA ASN A 1094 34.57 9.06 -4.21
C ASN A 1094 35.20 9.80 -3.01
N LYS A 1095 35.63 11.07 -3.16
CA LYS A 1095 36.43 11.77 -2.12
C LYS A 1095 35.74 12.97 -1.47
N LEU A 1096 35.13 13.86 -2.26
CA LEU A 1096 34.53 15.11 -1.76
C LEU A 1096 33.09 14.95 -1.28
N ARG A 1097 32.33 14.02 -1.87
CA ARG A 1097 30.94 13.72 -1.47
C ARG A 1097 30.82 13.43 0.03
N PHE A 1098 31.73 12.64 0.58
CA PHE A 1098 31.72 12.29 2.00
C PHE A 1098 32.07 13.47 2.92
N LYS A 1099 32.80 14.48 2.41
CA LYS A 1099 33.31 15.61 3.20
C LYS A 1099 32.32 16.78 3.30
N PHE A 1100 31.51 17.00 2.27
CA PHE A 1100 30.51 18.09 2.22
C PHE A 1100 29.08 17.66 2.60
N HIS A 1101 28.83 16.36 2.75
CA HIS A 1101 27.52 15.85 3.16
C HIS A 1101 27.32 16.02 4.67
N LYS A 1102 26.72 17.16 5.08
CA LYS A 1102 26.19 17.30 6.45
C LYS A 1102 25.01 16.35 6.64
N ILE A 1103 25.29 15.17 7.22
CA ILE A 1103 24.33 14.09 7.45
C ILE A 1103 23.07 14.58 8.20
N GLU A 1104 23.23 15.54 9.14
CA GLU A 1104 22.13 16.14 9.92
C GLU A 1104 21.08 16.91 9.08
N LYS A 1105 21.45 17.41 7.89
CA LYS A 1105 20.51 18.09 6.97
C LYS A 1105 20.04 17.19 5.82
N SER A 1106 20.42 15.91 5.84
CA SER A 1106 20.10 14.93 4.79
C SER A 1106 18.60 14.57 4.80
N LYS A 1107 18.03 14.36 3.61
CA LYS A 1107 16.66 13.81 3.47
C LYS A 1107 16.55 12.37 3.99
N ARG A 1108 17.66 11.64 4.04
CA ARG A 1108 17.78 10.26 4.53
C ARG A 1108 18.04 10.27 6.05
N LYS A 1109 16.98 10.48 6.83
CA LYS A 1109 17.05 10.58 8.30
C LYS A 1109 17.53 9.28 8.95
N TYR A 1110 17.26 8.13 8.31
CA TYR A 1110 17.69 6.83 8.80
C TYR A 1110 19.22 6.70 8.93
N LEU A 1111 20.02 7.38 8.09
CA LEU A 1111 21.48 7.36 8.18
C LEU A 1111 22.00 8.08 9.42
N VAL A 1112 21.30 9.12 9.87
CA VAL A 1112 21.61 9.83 11.12
C VAL A 1112 21.32 8.88 12.29
N ILE A 1113 20.13 8.28 12.29
CA ILE A 1113 19.68 7.36 13.35
C ILE A 1113 20.60 6.14 13.45
N GLU A 1114 21.01 5.56 12.32
CA GLU A 1114 21.91 4.42 12.27
C GLU A 1114 23.28 4.77 12.86
N ARG A 1115 23.83 5.95 12.53
CA ARG A 1115 25.06 6.47 13.11
C ARG A 1115 24.93 6.75 14.60
N ASP A 1116 23.81 7.33 15.04
CA ASP A 1116 23.56 7.58 16.47
C ASP A 1116 23.48 6.26 17.25
N MET A 1117 22.87 5.23 16.65
CA MET A 1117 22.81 3.89 17.23
C MET A 1117 24.17 3.17 17.22
N ASP A 1118 25.03 3.43 16.22
CA ASP A 1118 26.42 2.92 16.21
C ASP A 1118 27.32 3.65 17.21
N GLY A 1119 27.02 4.91 17.52
CA GLY A 1119 27.76 5.74 18.48
C GLY A 1119 27.37 5.51 19.94
N ASP A 1120 26.15 5.02 20.20
CA ASP A 1120 25.63 4.78 21.54
C ASP A 1120 25.91 3.33 22.01
N SER A 1121 27.01 3.15 22.72
CA SER A 1121 27.42 1.84 23.27
C SER A 1121 26.50 1.29 24.36
N LYS A 1122 25.58 2.11 24.90
CA LYS A 1122 24.62 1.69 25.94
C LYS A 1122 23.27 1.24 25.35
N TRP A 1123 23.07 1.40 24.04
CA TRP A 1123 21.82 1.08 23.36
C TRP A 1123 21.97 -0.15 22.44
N PRO A 1124 21.03 -1.13 22.47
CA PRO A 1124 19.86 -1.25 23.35
C PRO A 1124 20.20 -1.90 24.70
N ILE A 1125 19.47 -1.51 25.76
CA ILE A 1125 19.64 -2.10 27.09
C ILE A 1125 19.00 -3.51 27.11
N LEU A 1126 19.83 -4.55 27.13
CA LEU A 1126 19.39 -5.95 27.21
C LEU A 1126 18.98 -6.30 28.64
N THR A 1127 17.83 -6.94 28.82
CA THR A 1127 17.29 -7.29 30.15
C THR A 1127 17.62 -8.76 30.49
N SER A 1128 18.14 -9.03 31.70
CA SER A 1128 18.60 -10.37 32.13
C SER A 1128 17.53 -11.31 32.69
N ASN A 1129 16.30 -10.82 32.93
CA ASN A 1129 15.24 -11.61 33.56
C ASN A 1129 14.17 -12.00 32.53
N TYR A 1130 14.16 -13.28 32.13
CA TYR A 1130 13.10 -13.87 31.32
C TYR A 1130 12.01 -14.47 32.21
N ARG A 1131 10.74 -14.10 31.95
CA ARG A 1131 9.57 -14.97 32.21
C ARG A 1131 9.07 -15.47 30.85
N SER A 1132 8.92 -16.78 30.72
CA SER A 1132 8.33 -17.37 29.53
C SER A 1132 6.87 -16.96 29.39
N ALA A 1133 6.48 -16.55 28.19
CA ALA A 1133 5.08 -16.32 27.83
C ALA A 1133 4.22 -17.61 27.92
N ALA A 1134 4.85 -18.77 28.17
CA ALA A 1134 4.20 -20.08 28.25
C ALA A 1134 3.96 -20.60 29.69
N SER A 1135 4.11 -19.80 30.75
CA SER A 1135 3.91 -20.28 32.13
C SER A 1135 2.62 -19.73 32.78
N PRO A 1136 1.76 -20.58 33.37
CA PRO A 1136 0.52 -20.14 34.00
C PRO A 1136 0.75 -19.45 35.35
N LEU A 1137 -0.12 -18.48 35.64
CA LEU A 1137 -0.23 -17.72 36.89
C LEU A 1137 -0.20 -18.63 38.12
N THR A 1138 0.84 -18.52 38.95
CA THR A 1138 0.78 -18.90 40.37
C THR A 1138 1.35 -17.77 41.23
N SER A 1139 0.57 -17.38 42.22
CA SER A 1139 0.74 -16.22 43.10
C SER A 1139 1.78 -16.43 44.19
N THR A 1140 2.64 -15.44 44.43
CA THR A 1140 2.93 -14.82 45.75
C THR A 1140 3.96 -13.68 45.57
N PRO A 1141 3.82 -12.52 46.25
CA PRO A 1141 4.73 -11.40 46.10
C PRO A 1141 5.91 -11.55 47.06
N GLN A 1142 7.14 -11.48 46.55
CA GLN A 1142 8.31 -11.11 47.35
C GLN A 1142 8.87 -9.78 46.85
N ILE A 1143 8.68 -8.78 47.71
CA ILE A 1143 9.34 -7.49 47.94
C ILE A 1143 10.18 -6.93 46.77
N PRO A 1144 9.86 -5.73 46.23
CA PRO A 1144 10.66 -5.09 45.20
C PRO A 1144 11.92 -4.45 45.81
N ALA A 1145 13.08 -4.74 45.23
CA ALA A 1145 14.26 -3.90 45.40
C ALA A 1145 14.07 -2.59 44.62
N GLU A 1146 14.21 -1.49 45.34
CA GLU A 1146 14.06 -0.12 44.86
C GLU A 1146 15.25 0.24 43.94
N ILE A 1147 14.97 0.57 42.68
CA ILE A 1147 15.95 1.21 41.79
C ILE A 1147 15.41 2.60 41.47
N VAL A 1148 16.03 3.60 42.10
CA VAL A 1148 15.80 5.01 41.85
C VAL A 1148 16.34 5.35 40.46
N ILE A 1149 15.46 5.79 39.56
CA ILE A 1149 15.86 6.43 38.30
C ILE A 1149 15.81 7.93 38.56
N GLU A 1150 16.98 8.56 38.73
CA GLU A 1150 17.09 10.01 38.71
C GLU A 1150 16.71 10.50 37.30
N THR A 1151 15.58 11.19 37.23
CA THR A 1151 15.21 11.99 36.06
C THR A 1151 15.81 13.37 36.27
N GLU A 1152 16.95 13.63 35.63
CA GLU A 1152 17.48 15.00 35.55
C GLU A 1152 16.46 15.89 34.83
N LYS A 1153 15.93 16.88 35.55
CA LYS A 1153 15.15 17.96 34.95
C LYS A 1153 16.05 18.82 34.04
N PRO A 1154 15.56 19.30 32.90
CA PRO A 1154 16.35 20.15 32.02
C PRO A 1154 16.61 21.50 32.71
N ASP A 1155 17.89 21.88 32.80
CA ASP A 1155 18.37 23.14 33.34
C ASP A 1155 17.85 24.33 32.49
N PRO A 1156 17.06 25.26 33.05
CA PRO A 1156 16.42 26.34 32.29
C PRO A 1156 17.41 27.35 31.67
N ASN A 1157 18.71 27.24 31.96
CA ASN A 1157 19.75 28.15 31.47
C ASN A 1157 20.58 27.62 30.29
N TYR A 1158 20.20 26.49 29.67
CA TYR A 1158 20.91 25.91 28.53
C TYR A 1158 21.01 26.87 27.32
N LEU A 1159 19.96 27.66 27.08
CA LEU A 1159 19.93 28.68 26.02
C LEU A 1159 20.86 29.87 26.28
N LEU A 1160 21.17 30.18 27.54
CA LEU A 1160 22.07 31.27 27.89
C LEU A 1160 23.54 30.86 27.69
N LYS A 1161 23.86 29.58 27.93
CA LYS A 1161 25.21 29.02 27.68
C LYS A 1161 25.54 28.90 26.20
N SER A 1162 24.56 28.60 25.33
CA SER A 1162 24.82 28.52 23.88
C SER A 1162 25.04 29.89 23.24
N LEU A 1163 24.49 30.97 23.81
CA LEU A 1163 24.65 32.34 23.28
C LEU A 1163 25.96 33.01 23.71
N LEU A 1164 26.58 32.58 24.82
CA LEU A 1164 27.87 33.11 25.28
C LEU A 1164 29.08 32.43 24.61
N GLN A 1165 28.90 31.23 24.05
CA GLN A 1165 29.97 30.44 23.45
C GLN A 1165 30.45 30.94 22.06
N ASP A 1166 29.72 31.86 21.43
CA ASP A 1166 30.04 32.38 20.09
C ASP A 1166 30.95 33.63 20.11
N SER A 1167 31.47 34.05 21.27
CA SER A 1167 32.24 35.31 21.39
C SER A 1167 33.78 35.17 21.53
N ASP A 1168 34.33 33.98 21.74
CA ASP A 1168 35.77 33.80 22.07
C ASP A 1168 36.58 32.97 21.04
N THR A 1169 36.39 33.22 19.74
CA THR A 1169 37.31 32.67 18.71
C THR A 1169 37.94 33.75 17.84
N LEU A 1170 38.78 34.59 18.47
CA LEU A 1170 39.70 35.51 17.76
C LEU A 1170 40.92 35.87 18.62
N SER A 1171 41.81 34.91 18.89
CA SER A 1171 43.24 35.14 19.13
C SER A 1171 43.97 33.81 19.33
N GLY A 1172 45.14 33.65 18.70
CA GLY A 1172 45.81 32.36 18.55
C GLY A 1172 47.00 32.07 19.46
N ASN A 1173 47.78 31.10 18.98
CA ASN A 1173 49.15 30.70 19.33
C ASN A 1173 49.39 29.83 20.59
N ALA A 1174 49.79 28.59 20.28
CA ALA A 1174 50.91 27.81 20.81
C ALA A 1174 51.63 28.32 22.08
N ALA A 1175 51.72 27.45 23.11
CA ALA A 1175 52.96 26.82 23.57
C ALA A 1175 52.75 26.04 24.89
N SER A 1176 53.36 24.86 24.94
CA SER A 1176 53.96 24.10 26.05
C SER A 1176 53.71 24.44 27.53
N ASP A 1177 53.50 23.35 28.27
CA ASP A 1177 54.07 23.00 29.58
C ASP A 1177 53.49 23.55 30.91
N TYR A 1178 53.55 22.63 31.89
CA TYR A 1178 53.45 22.74 33.36
C TYR A 1178 52.06 22.83 34.03
N ASP A 1179 51.61 21.65 34.47
CA ASP A 1179 51.60 21.16 35.86
C ASP A 1179 51.11 22.06 37.03
N ILE A 1180 50.53 21.37 38.02
CA ILE A 1180 50.32 21.76 39.42
C ILE A 1180 49.06 22.57 39.79
N SER A 1181 48.04 21.78 40.15
CA SER A 1181 47.33 21.83 41.44
C SER A 1181 46.23 22.86 41.74
N ASN A 1182 45.19 22.27 42.35
CA ASN A 1182 44.51 22.70 43.56
C ASN A 1182 43.43 23.80 43.52
N LYS A 1183 42.26 23.31 43.98
CA LYS A 1183 41.33 23.88 44.97
C LYS A 1183 40.19 24.76 44.48
N ARG A 1184 38.99 24.23 44.79
CA ARG A 1184 37.84 24.85 45.49
C ARG A 1184 37.29 26.10 44.79
N VAL A 1185 36.01 26.13 44.39
CA VAL A 1185 34.78 25.80 45.13
C VAL A 1185 33.75 25.21 44.17
#